data_AF-A0A1V6HMN4-F1
#
_entry.id   AF-A0A1V6HMN4-F1
#
_cell.length_a   1.000
_cell.length_b   1.000
_cell.length_c   1.000
_cell.angle_alpha   90.00
_cell.angle_beta   90.00
_cell.angle_gamma   90.00
#
_symmetry.space_group_name_H-M   'P 1'
#
loop_
_entity.id
_entity.type
_entity.pdbx_description
1 polymer ?
#
loop_
_entity_poly.entity_id
_entity_poly.type
_entity_poly.pdbx_seq_one_letter_code
_entity_poly.pdbx_strand_id
1 'polypeptide(L)'
;MPNPHDWWSEAIGRALRAPDRAAFLAWMQEEGARSAAAVFGLPADEAALRRLATLLGLQLWHTVPRPAEQFRPEPLPRYERNDRCPCGSGAKYKRCCGVAGPPLPAIGLRDLWTAVVDRLEPAEVAALAASGALPPPLLTDIAADLLALAGPEPTLALLTPFLTTPGALDARHEEVAGPFAEAILSLPHRADRSAWVARLRRELPVPLAAPFELELADHALAAGNLVAAREAFERAGDDPASGPHAAVIAVRLLTAEGRLDEARERAAGAVAALRRRGYPPDEPPRTFFQKAAEDPQAAIALFSNAAEPEQIEALAALLPRLTGRELPAYGLMEESPSRPDAHLVTPEPLLTLEAAWERVWPLGRPPGTSLRADDDEDAWVDVAASRWLDFLAAHPEAGDSLRILDDLARGVAALEEAGSSWFDTHLLTPLTDRAEAIVAPVLAAAPGATLPWGEPENRPARRLLVDRAYRLHRQGARREAAAALARLLALDPEDGQELRGDLVTWWLALDEGEPLDELLARLPDDELPEVVWGRVLAQLRRQRPEAAEAAIARALAVRPHVAGYLLAEDPEPPADTPSGELDPEHERDYISWEDDEGVGLAEGSPLEAWFYAREARPLWAATPGALPWLAARAGSPPD
;
A
#
# COMPACT_ATOMS: atom_id res chain seq x y z
N MET A 1 16.64 19.14 -14.63
CA MET A 1 16.18 20.55 -14.76
C MET A 1 15.31 20.83 -13.55
N PRO A 2 15.28 22.06 -12.99
CA PRO A 2 14.41 22.35 -11.85
C PRO A 2 12.93 22.16 -12.24
N ASN A 3 12.14 21.52 -11.37
CA ASN A 3 10.75 21.16 -11.62
C ASN A 3 9.83 22.40 -11.45
N PRO A 4 8.92 22.69 -12.40
CA PRO A 4 7.92 23.75 -12.26
C PRO A 4 7.03 23.65 -11.02
N HIS A 5 6.73 22.44 -10.57
CA HIS A 5 5.89 22.21 -9.39
C HIS A 5 6.58 22.72 -8.11
N ASP A 6 7.85 22.38 -7.91
CA ASP A 6 8.64 22.78 -6.73
C ASP A 6 8.72 24.29 -6.59
N TRP A 7 8.87 25.00 -7.72
CA TRP A 7 8.92 26.46 -7.71
C TRP A 7 7.59 27.10 -7.29
N TRP A 8 6.46 26.60 -7.80
CA TRP A 8 5.13 27.08 -7.38
C TRP A 8 4.91 26.83 -5.88
N SER A 9 5.24 25.64 -5.43
CA SER A 9 5.14 25.20 -4.04
C SER A 9 5.92 26.13 -3.10
N GLU A 10 7.18 26.45 -3.43
CA GLU A 10 7.99 27.41 -2.66
C GLU A 10 7.38 28.82 -2.66
N ALA A 11 7.02 29.33 -3.84
CA ALA A 11 6.51 30.69 -3.97
C ALA A 11 5.18 30.91 -3.22
N ILE A 12 4.31 29.90 -3.22
CA ILE A 12 3.06 29.90 -2.44
C ILE A 12 3.34 29.88 -0.95
N GLY A 13 4.24 29.01 -0.48
CA GLY A 13 4.63 28.98 0.93
C GLY A 13 5.20 30.31 1.42
N ARG A 14 6.03 30.96 0.60
CA ARG A 14 6.55 32.31 0.89
C ARG A 14 5.44 33.35 0.94
N ALA A 15 4.48 33.31 0.01
CA ALA A 15 3.35 34.24 -0.02
C ALA A 15 2.40 34.06 1.18
N LEU A 16 2.17 32.81 1.61
CA LEU A 16 1.33 32.48 2.77
C LEU A 16 1.89 33.04 4.09
N ARG A 17 3.22 33.05 4.24
CA ARG A 17 3.90 33.38 5.50
C ARG A 17 4.51 34.79 5.53
N ALA A 18 4.61 35.46 4.39
CA ALA A 18 5.18 36.81 4.33
C ALA A 18 4.33 37.83 5.11
N PRO A 19 4.95 38.75 5.86
CA PRO A 19 4.25 39.70 6.72
C PRO A 19 3.43 40.73 5.92
N ASP A 20 3.89 41.10 4.73
CA ASP A 20 3.20 41.99 3.82
C ASP A 20 3.64 41.79 2.36
N ARG A 21 2.94 42.45 1.44
CA ARG A 21 3.19 42.37 0.00
C ARG A 21 4.59 42.86 -0.37
N ALA A 22 5.13 43.85 0.35
CA ALA A 22 6.42 44.43 0.02
C ALA A 22 7.54 43.44 0.32
N ALA A 23 7.48 42.73 1.44
CA ALA A 23 8.41 41.66 1.80
C ALA A 23 8.39 40.53 0.77
N PHE A 24 7.21 40.07 0.36
CA PHE A 24 7.09 39.04 -0.68
C PHE A 24 7.65 39.49 -2.04
N LEU A 25 7.34 40.73 -2.46
CA LEU A 25 7.84 41.27 -3.72
C LEU A 25 9.37 41.48 -3.70
N ALA A 26 9.96 41.79 -2.55
CA ALA A 26 11.41 41.89 -2.41
C ALA A 26 12.07 40.53 -2.69
N TRP A 27 11.58 39.45 -2.06
CA TRP A 27 12.05 38.10 -2.34
C TRP A 27 11.87 37.69 -3.81
N MET A 28 10.71 37.99 -4.40
CA MET A 28 10.47 37.72 -5.83
C MET A 28 11.48 38.42 -6.74
N GLN A 29 11.90 39.63 -6.38
CA GLN A 29 12.88 40.43 -7.14
C GLN A 29 14.33 39.97 -6.92
N GLU A 30 14.64 39.48 -5.73
CA GLU A 30 15.97 38.98 -5.40
C GLU A 30 16.20 37.58 -5.98
N GLU A 31 15.31 36.64 -5.72
CA GLU A 31 15.54 35.21 -5.99
C GLU A 31 14.44 34.61 -6.87
N GLY A 32 13.16 34.86 -6.54
CA GLY A 32 12.03 34.15 -7.13
C GLY A 32 11.96 34.21 -8.66
N ALA A 33 12.20 35.38 -9.27
CA ALA A 33 12.15 35.52 -10.73
C ALA A 33 13.33 34.90 -11.47
N ARG A 34 14.51 34.81 -10.84
CA ARG A 34 15.66 34.12 -11.43
C ARG A 34 15.40 32.61 -11.50
N SER A 35 14.86 32.04 -10.42
CA SER A 35 14.41 30.65 -10.38
C SER A 35 13.29 30.41 -11.38
N ALA A 36 12.27 31.28 -11.43
CA ALA A 36 11.18 31.17 -12.41
C ALA A 36 11.68 31.21 -13.86
N ALA A 37 12.63 32.10 -14.18
CA ALA A 37 13.15 32.18 -15.55
C ALA A 37 13.93 30.93 -15.96
N ALA A 38 14.66 30.30 -15.04
CA ALA A 38 15.32 29.03 -15.28
C ALA A 38 14.33 27.87 -15.49
N VAL A 39 13.27 27.83 -14.68
CA VAL A 39 12.22 26.80 -14.72
C VAL A 39 11.36 26.90 -15.98
N PHE A 40 10.95 28.12 -16.37
CA PHE A 40 10.02 28.36 -17.47
C PHE A 40 10.70 28.77 -18.80
N GLY A 41 12.04 28.74 -18.85
CA GLY A 41 12.79 29.09 -20.06
C GLY A 41 12.61 30.55 -20.53
N LEU A 42 12.46 31.48 -19.58
CA LEU A 42 12.16 32.89 -19.87
C LEU A 42 13.45 33.72 -20.09
N PRO A 43 13.38 34.86 -20.80
CA PRO A 43 14.53 35.73 -21.02
C PRO A 43 15.18 36.20 -19.71
N ALA A 44 16.50 36.06 -19.61
CA ALA A 44 17.27 36.30 -18.37
C ALA A 44 17.86 37.72 -18.25
N ASP A 45 17.44 38.68 -19.08
CA ASP A 45 17.92 40.05 -18.91
C ASP A 45 17.33 40.68 -17.64
N GLU A 46 18.14 41.48 -16.94
CA GLU A 46 17.84 41.97 -15.59
C GLU A 46 16.63 42.92 -15.56
N ALA A 47 16.28 43.56 -16.68
CA ALA A 47 15.10 44.41 -16.78
C ALA A 47 13.83 43.56 -16.98
N ALA A 48 13.89 42.51 -17.79
CA ALA A 48 12.82 41.53 -17.93
C ALA A 48 12.56 40.75 -16.63
N LEU A 49 13.61 40.28 -15.94
CA LEU A 49 13.50 39.59 -14.66
C LEU A 49 12.83 40.45 -13.59
N ARG A 50 13.19 41.73 -13.48
CA ARG A 50 12.53 42.67 -12.55
C ARG A 50 11.05 42.88 -12.87
N ARG A 51 10.70 42.95 -14.17
CA ARG A 51 9.29 43.04 -14.60
C ARG A 51 8.54 41.76 -14.28
N LEU A 52 9.13 40.60 -14.55
CA LEU A 52 8.58 39.27 -14.26
C LEU A 52 8.33 39.10 -12.76
N ALA A 53 9.35 39.34 -11.93
CA ALA A 53 9.27 39.31 -10.46
C ALA A 53 8.07 40.10 -9.93
N THR A 54 7.93 41.33 -10.43
CA THR A 54 6.91 42.25 -9.96
C THR A 54 5.52 41.82 -10.41
N LEU A 55 5.34 41.48 -11.69
CA LEU A 55 4.03 41.12 -12.21
C LEU A 55 3.55 39.76 -11.70
N LEU A 56 4.43 38.76 -11.69
CA LEU A 56 4.15 37.43 -11.16
C LEU A 56 3.94 37.45 -9.65
N GLY A 57 4.78 38.20 -8.92
CA GLY A 57 4.63 38.37 -7.47
C GLY A 57 3.32 39.07 -7.09
N LEU A 58 2.89 40.08 -7.85
CA LEU A 58 1.58 40.71 -7.63
C LEU A 58 0.42 39.75 -7.89
N GLN A 59 0.51 38.93 -8.95
CA GLN A 59 -0.50 37.91 -9.25
C GLN A 59 -0.57 36.84 -8.16
N LEU A 60 0.58 36.31 -7.73
CA LEU A 60 0.65 35.32 -6.65
C LEU A 60 0.09 35.89 -5.34
N TRP A 61 0.51 37.09 -4.95
CA TRP A 61 0.01 37.74 -3.73
C TRP A 61 -1.52 37.95 -3.73
N HIS A 62 -2.07 38.27 -4.91
CA HIS A 62 -3.51 38.40 -5.10
C HIS A 62 -4.21 37.05 -4.99
N THR A 63 -3.62 36.01 -5.59
CA THR A 63 -4.26 34.72 -5.81
C THR A 63 -4.16 33.80 -4.59
N VAL A 64 -3.06 33.86 -3.83
CA VAL A 64 -2.82 33.01 -2.66
C VAL A 64 -3.77 33.41 -1.51
N PRO A 65 -4.65 32.49 -1.07
CA PRO A 65 -5.60 32.74 0.00
C PRO A 65 -4.89 32.65 1.36
N ARG A 66 -4.61 33.81 1.97
CA ARG A 66 -3.80 33.90 3.20
C ARG A 66 -4.65 33.77 4.47
N PRO A 67 -4.22 32.98 5.48
CA PRO A 67 -4.93 32.86 6.75
C PRO A 67 -5.17 34.18 7.49
N ALA A 68 -4.16 35.07 7.49
CA ALA A 68 -4.23 36.39 8.13
C ALA A 68 -5.38 37.27 7.59
N GLU A 69 -5.80 37.05 6.35
CA GLU A 69 -6.86 37.80 5.66
C GLU A 69 -8.16 36.99 5.53
N GLN A 70 -8.36 35.97 6.37
CA GLN A 70 -9.51 35.06 6.31
C GLN A 70 -9.66 34.41 4.92
N PHE A 71 -8.53 34.08 4.29
CA PHE A 71 -8.46 33.45 2.97
C PHE A 71 -9.04 34.29 1.82
N ARG A 72 -9.25 35.60 2.04
CA ARG A 72 -9.78 36.50 1.01
C ARG A 72 -8.66 37.04 0.12
N PRO A 73 -8.81 36.99 -1.21
CA PRO A 73 -7.89 37.64 -2.14
C PRO A 73 -7.78 39.15 -1.88
N GLU A 74 -6.56 39.68 -1.76
CA GLU A 74 -6.36 41.13 -1.73
C GLU A 74 -6.41 41.68 -3.16
N PRO A 75 -7.23 42.70 -3.46
CA PRO A 75 -7.32 43.25 -4.81
C PRO A 75 -5.97 43.70 -5.37
N LEU A 76 -5.73 43.42 -6.66
CA LEU A 76 -4.54 43.91 -7.34
C LEU A 76 -4.46 45.44 -7.26
N PRO A 77 -3.28 46.01 -6.95
CA PRO A 77 -3.10 47.45 -6.94
C PRO A 77 -3.33 48.03 -8.33
N ARG A 78 -4.08 49.13 -8.39
CA ARG A 78 -4.35 49.86 -9.65
C ARG A 78 -3.25 50.90 -9.86
N TYR A 79 -2.60 50.86 -11.02
CA TYR A 79 -1.59 51.82 -11.43
C TYR A 79 -2.08 52.67 -12.59
N GLU A 80 -2.00 54.00 -12.44
CA GLU A 80 -2.34 54.93 -13.51
C GLU A 80 -1.23 54.97 -14.58
N ARG A 81 -1.61 55.36 -15.80
CA ARG A 81 -0.72 55.31 -16.97
C ARG A 81 0.62 56.04 -16.77
N ASN A 82 0.66 57.08 -15.95
CA ASN A 82 1.84 57.92 -15.74
C ASN A 82 2.54 57.69 -14.39
N ASP A 83 2.06 56.77 -13.56
CA ASP A 83 2.67 56.45 -12.27
C ASP A 83 4.08 55.89 -12.45
N ARG A 84 4.90 56.01 -11.41
CA ARG A 84 6.19 55.33 -11.36
C ARG A 84 5.94 53.82 -11.32
N CYS A 85 6.65 53.09 -12.17
CA CYS A 85 6.45 51.66 -12.29
C CYS A 85 6.80 50.93 -10.98
N PRO A 86 5.95 50.01 -10.48
CA PRO A 86 6.16 49.31 -9.21
C PRO A 86 7.39 48.38 -9.21
N CYS A 87 7.93 48.05 -10.38
CA CYS A 87 9.14 47.22 -10.50
C CYS A 87 10.46 47.96 -10.19
N GLY A 88 10.40 49.20 -9.72
CA GLY A 88 11.58 50.00 -9.37
C GLY A 88 12.36 50.57 -10.56
N SER A 89 11.91 50.40 -11.80
CA SER A 89 12.63 50.86 -13.01
C SER A 89 12.72 52.39 -13.17
N GLY A 90 11.98 53.16 -12.37
CA GLY A 90 11.85 54.61 -12.50
C GLY A 90 11.05 55.08 -13.73
N ALA A 91 10.70 54.20 -14.67
CA ALA A 91 9.89 54.53 -15.84
C ALA A 91 8.41 54.76 -15.49
N LYS A 92 7.65 55.36 -16.43
CA LYS A 92 6.18 55.44 -16.33
C LYS A 92 5.58 54.04 -16.52
N TYR A 93 4.55 53.66 -15.76
CA TYR A 93 3.91 52.34 -15.81
C TYR A 93 3.56 51.90 -17.25
N LYS A 94 2.94 52.78 -18.05
CA LYS A 94 2.60 52.51 -19.47
C LYS A 94 3.78 52.21 -20.39
N ARG A 95 5.01 52.52 -19.97
CA ARG A 95 6.26 52.30 -20.71
C ARG A 95 7.09 51.14 -20.14
N CYS A 96 6.58 50.43 -19.15
CA CYS A 96 7.28 49.35 -18.46
C CYS A 96 6.33 48.16 -18.17
N CYS A 97 5.93 47.90 -16.93
CA CYS A 97 5.02 46.81 -16.58
C CYS A 97 3.61 46.92 -17.21
N GLY A 98 3.16 48.11 -17.60
CA GLY A 98 1.90 48.33 -18.30
C GLY A 98 1.95 48.11 -19.82
N VAL A 99 3.10 47.69 -20.36
CA VAL A 99 3.24 47.23 -21.76
C VAL A 99 2.96 45.73 -21.79
N ALA A 100 2.14 45.29 -22.75
CA ALA A 100 1.88 43.86 -22.98
C ALA A 100 3.21 43.11 -23.14
N GLY A 101 3.45 42.14 -22.26
CA GLY A 101 4.60 41.23 -22.29
C GLY A 101 4.17 39.82 -22.67
N PRO A 102 5.08 38.83 -22.61
CA PRO A 102 4.69 37.43 -22.65
C PRO A 102 3.68 37.13 -21.53
N PRO A 103 2.76 36.16 -21.75
CA PRO A 103 1.85 35.74 -20.69
C PRO A 103 2.66 35.29 -19.47
N LEU A 104 2.20 35.68 -18.29
CA LEU A 104 2.79 35.18 -17.06
C LEU A 104 2.49 33.68 -16.94
N PRO A 105 3.41 32.89 -16.36
CA PRO A 105 3.08 31.56 -15.91
C PRO A 105 1.83 31.62 -15.01
N ALA A 106 0.88 30.73 -15.25
CA ALA A 106 -0.32 30.59 -14.44
C ALA A 106 -0.26 29.25 -13.71
N ILE A 107 -0.74 29.24 -12.48
CA ILE A 107 -0.94 28.01 -11.71
C ILE A 107 -2.39 27.54 -11.88
N GLY A 108 -2.60 26.23 -11.98
CA GLY A 108 -3.93 25.64 -11.93
C GLY A 108 -4.62 25.97 -10.61
N LEU A 109 -5.94 26.11 -10.63
CA LEU A 109 -6.69 26.38 -9.40
C LEU A 109 -6.56 25.23 -8.40
N ARG A 110 -6.56 23.97 -8.87
CA ARG A 110 -6.32 22.78 -8.06
C ARG A 110 -4.92 22.83 -7.43
N ASP A 111 -3.87 22.92 -8.26
CA ASP A 111 -2.47 22.97 -7.80
C ASP A 111 -2.21 24.08 -6.77
N LEU A 112 -2.85 25.24 -6.94
CA LEU A 112 -2.79 26.32 -5.96
C LEU A 112 -3.34 25.89 -4.59
N TRP A 113 -4.54 25.32 -4.57
CA TRP A 113 -5.20 24.94 -3.33
C TRP A 113 -4.50 23.75 -2.66
N THR A 114 -4.02 22.77 -3.43
CA THR A 114 -3.20 21.67 -2.91
C THR A 114 -1.95 22.23 -2.21
N ALA A 115 -1.20 23.10 -2.88
CA ALA A 115 0.01 23.71 -2.29
C ALA A 115 -0.26 24.63 -1.09
N VAL A 116 -1.46 25.23 -1.01
CA VAL A 116 -1.88 26.02 0.15
C VAL A 116 -2.17 25.13 1.34
N VAL A 117 -3.00 24.12 1.14
CA VAL A 117 -3.53 23.26 2.20
C VAL A 117 -2.42 22.41 2.84
N ASP A 118 -1.50 21.91 2.03
CA ASP A 118 -0.22 21.27 2.43
C ASP A 118 0.58 22.08 3.47
N ARG A 119 0.41 23.41 3.49
CA ARG A 119 1.20 24.30 4.35
C ARG A 119 0.43 24.87 5.53
N LEU A 120 -0.86 24.56 5.69
CA LEU A 120 -1.67 25.13 6.75
C LEU A 120 -1.46 24.37 8.07
N GLU A 121 -1.39 25.12 9.16
CA GLU A 121 -1.44 24.54 10.49
C GLU A 121 -2.87 24.03 10.80
N PRO A 122 -3.08 23.06 11.70
CA PRO A 122 -4.40 22.52 12.01
C PRO A 122 -5.46 23.60 12.38
N ALA A 123 -5.03 24.64 13.10
CA ALA A 123 -5.91 25.77 13.43
C ALA A 123 -6.30 26.61 12.20
N GLU A 124 -5.40 26.71 11.21
CA GLU A 124 -5.65 27.42 9.95
C GLU A 124 -6.55 26.61 9.02
N VAL A 125 -6.45 25.27 9.01
CA VAL A 125 -7.38 24.38 8.29
C VAL A 125 -8.81 24.55 8.81
N ALA A 126 -9.00 24.57 10.14
CA ALA A 126 -10.31 24.84 10.73
C ALA A 126 -10.84 26.24 10.36
N ALA A 127 -9.97 27.25 10.31
CA ALA A 127 -10.33 28.60 9.88
C ALA A 127 -10.69 28.66 8.39
N LEU A 128 -10.00 27.92 7.53
CA LEU A 128 -10.31 27.81 6.10
C LEU A 128 -11.72 27.25 5.91
N ALA A 129 -12.03 26.15 6.58
CA ALA A 129 -13.33 25.51 6.51
C ALA A 129 -14.47 26.45 6.96
N ALA A 130 -14.26 27.18 8.07
CA ALA A 130 -15.22 28.17 8.56
C ALA A 130 -15.37 29.40 7.63
N SER A 131 -14.32 29.75 6.86
CA SER A 131 -14.34 30.91 5.97
C SER A 131 -15.19 30.69 4.71
N GLY A 132 -15.40 29.43 4.30
CA GLY A 132 -16.05 29.07 3.03
C GLY A 132 -15.26 29.51 1.80
N ALA A 133 -13.95 29.79 1.93
CA ALA A 133 -13.11 30.27 0.84
C ALA A 133 -12.71 29.17 -0.16
N LEU A 134 -12.72 27.90 0.28
CA LEU A 134 -12.43 26.76 -0.58
C LEU A 134 -13.54 26.63 -1.64
N PRO A 135 -13.21 26.66 -2.95
CA PRO A 135 -14.20 26.46 -4.00
C PRO A 135 -14.90 25.09 -3.86
N PRO A 136 -16.24 25.03 -3.83
CA PRO A 136 -16.96 23.77 -3.64
C PRO A 136 -16.58 22.64 -4.61
N PRO A 137 -16.29 22.89 -5.91
CA PRO A 137 -15.87 21.83 -6.84
C PRO A 137 -14.51 21.21 -6.52
N LEU A 138 -13.70 21.83 -5.65
CA LEU A 138 -12.38 21.30 -5.26
C LEU A 138 -12.42 20.57 -3.92
N LEU A 139 -13.57 20.53 -3.26
CA LEU A 139 -13.67 19.99 -1.90
C LEU A 139 -13.21 18.53 -1.82
N THR A 140 -13.64 17.69 -2.76
CA THR A 140 -13.24 16.27 -2.81
C THR A 140 -11.74 16.13 -3.00
N ASP A 141 -11.20 16.68 -4.09
CA ASP A 141 -9.77 16.58 -4.43
C ASP A 141 -8.88 17.09 -3.30
N ILE A 142 -9.22 18.24 -2.71
CA ILE A 142 -8.44 18.86 -1.63
C ILE A 142 -8.56 18.08 -0.33
N ALA A 143 -9.70 17.45 -0.04
CA ALA A 143 -9.83 16.59 1.12
C ALA A 143 -9.00 15.31 0.97
N ALA A 144 -8.96 14.70 -0.23
CA ALA A 144 -8.11 13.56 -0.52
C ALA A 144 -6.62 13.94 -0.42
N ASP A 145 -6.21 15.04 -1.04
CA ASP A 145 -4.84 15.55 -0.96
C ASP A 145 -4.44 15.84 0.50
N LEU A 146 -5.33 16.47 1.29
CA LEU A 146 -5.08 16.77 2.70
C LEU A 146 -4.97 15.50 3.56
N LEU A 147 -5.74 14.47 3.26
CA LEU A 147 -5.67 13.18 3.96
C LEU A 147 -4.31 12.53 3.73
N ALA A 148 -3.86 12.48 2.48
CA ALA A 148 -2.55 11.93 2.13
C ALA A 148 -1.38 12.73 2.75
N LEU A 149 -1.51 14.06 2.85
CA LEU A 149 -0.41 14.94 3.29
C LEU A 149 -0.37 15.18 4.82
N ALA A 150 -1.54 15.25 5.47
CA ALA A 150 -1.65 15.70 6.87
C ALA A 150 -2.48 14.76 7.75
N GLY A 151 -3.05 13.69 7.19
CA GLY A 151 -3.76 12.66 7.94
C GLY A 151 -5.23 12.95 8.22
N PRO A 152 -5.87 12.11 9.06
CA PRO A 152 -7.32 12.09 9.21
C PRO A 152 -7.89 13.29 9.99
N GLU A 153 -7.23 13.75 11.04
CA GLU A 153 -7.77 14.81 11.90
C GLU A 153 -7.90 16.17 11.18
N PRO A 154 -6.89 16.66 10.44
CA PRO A 154 -7.02 17.90 9.66
C PRO A 154 -8.08 17.78 8.57
N THR A 155 -8.20 16.61 7.93
CA THR A 155 -9.21 16.33 6.91
C THR A 155 -10.62 16.41 7.48
N LEU A 156 -10.87 15.78 8.63
CA LEU A 156 -12.15 15.87 9.32
C LEU A 156 -12.44 17.31 9.80
N ALA A 157 -11.41 18.05 10.23
CA ALA A 157 -11.56 19.46 10.59
C ALA A 157 -11.96 20.34 9.39
N LEU A 158 -11.43 20.04 8.19
CA LEU A 158 -11.81 20.70 6.94
C LEU A 158 -13.26 20.40 6.56
N LEU A 159 -13.67 19.14 6.63
CA LEU A 159 -14.96 18.68 6.11
C LEU A 159 -16.13 18.94 7.08
N THR A 160 -15.90 18.91 8.40
CA THR A 160 -16.96 19.02 9.42
C THR A 160 -17.83 20.28 9.29
N PRO A 161 -17.29 21.48 9.03
CA PRO A 161 -18.11 22.69 8.90
C PRO A 161 -19.16 22.61 7.78
N PHE A 162 -18.89 21.85 6.71
CA PHE A 162 -19.84 21.64 5.61
C PHE A 162 -21.07 20.83 6.03
N LEU A 163 -20.95 19.95 7.03
CA LEU A 163 -22.09 19.19 7.59
C LEU A 163 -23.09 20.11 8.31
N THR A 164 -22.57 21.16 8.96
CA THR A 164 -23.39 22.08 9.77
C THR A 164 -23.90 23.28 8.98
N THR A 165 -23.38 23.51 7.77
CA THR A 165 -23.74 24.64 6.92
C THR A 165 -24.89 24.24 5.98
N PRO A 166 -26.11 24.81 6.12
CA PRO A 166 -27.24 24.40 5.31
C PRO A 166 -27.00 24.60 3.81
N GLY A 167 -27.17 23.54 3.02
CA GLY A 167 -27.01 23.57 1.56
C GLY A 167 -25.56 23.59 1.08
N ALA A 168 -24.57 23.43 1.96
CA ALA A 168 -23.16 23.35 1.58
C ALA A 168 -22.80 22.01 0.91
N LEU A 169 -23.52 20.93 1.24
CA LEU A 169 -23.40 19.63 0.61
C LEU A 169 -24.73 19.23 -0.04
N ASP A 170 -24.65 18.76 -1.28
CA ASP A 170 -25.77 18.26 -2.08
C ASP A 170 -25.29 17.17 -3.04
N ALA A 171 -26.14 16.72 -3.96
CA ALA A 171 -25.82 15.65 -4.91
C ALA A 171 -24.57 15.92 -5.79
N ARG A 172 -24.12 17.17 -5.93
CA ARG A 172 -22.90 17.50 -6.69
C ARG A 172 -21.62 17.21 -5.91
N HIS A 173 -21.75 16.92 -4.62
CA HIS A 173 -20.67 16.66 -3.69
C HIS A 173 -20.71 15.20 -3.22
N GLU A 174 -21.36 14.30 -3.98
CA GLU A 174 -21.46 12.88 -3.60
C GLU A 174 -20.08 12.23 -3.40
N GLU A 175 -19.09 12.62 -4.21
CA GLU A 175 -17.72 12.12 -4.14
C GLU A 175 -16.98 12.51 -2.86
N VAL A 176 -17.44 13.53 -2.11
CA VAL A 176 -16.87 13.90 -0.80
C VAL A 176 -17.07 12.78 0.23
N ALA A 177 -17.99 11.84 -0.03
CA ALA A 177 -18.19 10.68 0.82
C ALA A 177 -16.93 9.81 0.97
N GLY A 178 -16.13 9.66 -0.10
CA GLY A 178 -14.88 8.89 -0.09
C GLY A 178 -13.89 9.43 0.93
N PRO A 179 -13.41 10.69 0.78
CA PRO A 179 -12.51 11.33 1.74
C PRO A 179 -13.05 11.36 3.18
N PHE A 180 -14.37 11.46 3.38
CA PHE A 180 -14.97 11.32 4.72
C PHE A 180 -14.79 9.92 5.30
N ALA A 181 -15.11 8.88 4.53
CA ALA A 181 -15.01 7.50 4.97
C ALA A 181 -13.56 7.12 5.27
N GLU A 182 -12.65 7.43 4.34
CA GLU A 182 -11.22 7.15 4.46
C GLU A 182 -10.64 7.85 5.70
N ALA A 183 -10.85 9.16 5.87
CA ALA A 183 -10.37 9.89 7.03
C ALA A 183 -10.92 9.35 8.36
N ILE A 184 -12.16 8.85 8.40
CA ILE A 184 -12.71 8.21 9.61
C ILE A 184 -12.05 6.86 9.86
N LEU A 185 -11.84 6.07 8.81
CA LEU A 185 -11.31 4.72 8.91
C LEU A 185 -9.81 4.72 9.25
N SER A 186 -9.08 5.78 8.90
CA SER A 186 -7.68 5.99 9.26
C SER A 186 -7.47 6.53 10.69
N LEU A 187 -8.53 6.88 11.44
CA LEU A 187 -8.36 7.28 12.85
C LEU A 187 -7.84 6.08 13.68
N PRO A 188 -6.91 6.30 14.64
CA PRO A 188 -6.23 5.21 15.32
C PRO A 188 -7.16 4.36 16.20
N HIS A 189 -8.05 5.01 16.96
CA HIS A 189 -8.89 4.33 17.96
C HIS A 189 -10.23 3.89 17.38
N ARG A 190 -10.59 2.61 17.60
CA ARG A 190 -11.87 2.03 17.13
C ARG A 190 -13.11 2.75 17.67
N ALA A 191 -13.02 3.25 18.90
CA ALA A 191 -14.10 4.00 19.53
C ALA A 191 -14.40 5.31 18.78
N ASP A 192 -13.36 6.02 18.33
CA ASP A 192 -13.48 7.28 17.59
C ASP A 192 -14.05 7.04 16.19
N ARG A 193 -13.57 6.01 15.48
CA ARG A 193 -14.14 5.58 14.20
C ARG A 193 -15.64 5.33 14.31
N SER A 194 -16.03 4.54 15.31
CA SER A 194 -17.43 4.17 15.56
C SER A 194 -18.29 5.39 15.89
N ALA A 195 -17.78 6.31 16.70
CA ALA A 195 -18.47 7.55 17.06
C ALA A 195 -18.69 8.45 15.84
N TRP A 196 -17.68 8.58 14.97
CA TRP A 196 -17.76 9.35 13.74
C TRP A 196 -18.72 8.75 12.71
N VAL A 197 -18.66 7.44 12.46
CA VAL A 197 -19.63 6.75 11.59
C VAL A 197 -21.06 6.96 12.09
N ALA A 198 -21.30 6.78 13.40
CA ALA A 198 -22.61 7.01 14.00
C ALA A 198 -23.07 8.48 13.90
N ARG A 199 -22.14 9.44 13.94
CA ARG A 199 -22.42 10.85 13.74
C ARG A 199 -22.81 11.16 12.30
N LEU A 200 -22.00 10.75 11.32
CA LEU A 200 -22.26 11.02 9.90
C LEU A 200 -23.58 10.40 9.42
N ARG A 201 -23.92 9.20 9.88
CA ARG A 201 -25.23 8.58 9.61
C ARG A 201 -26.43 9.44 10.04
N ARG A 202 -26.25 10.33 11.03
CA ARG A 202 -27.30 11.25 11.50
C ARG A 202 -27.23 12.62 10.84
N GLU A 203 -26.03 13.09 10.52
CA GLU A 203 -25.79 14.48 10.09
C GLU A 203 -25.63 14.63 8.57
N LEU A 204 -25.29 13.56 7.83
CA LEU A 204 -25.14 13.63 6.38
C LEU A 204 -26.48 13.94 5.70
N PRO A 205 -26.48 14.81 4.68
CA PRO A 205 -27.67 15.04 3.88
C PRO A 205 -28.00 13.80 3.04
N VAL A 206 -29.28 13.62 2.73
CA VAL A 206 -29.82 12.46 1.99
C VAL A 206 -29.01 12.08 0.74
N PRO A 207 -28.54 13.02 -0.11
CA PRO A 207 -27.76 12.66 -1.30
C PRO A 207 -26.39 12.03 -1.01
N LEU A 208 -25.80 12.26 0.17
CA LEU A 208 -24.48 11.73 0.54
C LEU A 208 -24.58 10.47 1.42
N ALA A 209 -25.75 10.20 2.00
CA ALA A 209 -25.92 9.06 2.91
C ALA A 209 -25.64 7.71 2.21
N ALA A 210 -26.19 7.50 1.01
CA ALA A 210 -25.95 6.27 0.26
C ALA A 210 -24.50 6.14 -0.24
N PRO A 211 -23.90 7.17 -0.89
CA PRO A 211 -22.47 7.17 -1.21
C PRO A 211 -21.58 6.83 -0.01
N PHE A 212 -21.82 7.45 1.15
CA PHE A 212 -21.03 7.18 2.35
C PHE A 212 -21.14 5.72 2.83
N GLU A 213 -22.32 5.10 2.81
CA GLU A 213 -22.46 3.69 3.14
C GLU A 213 -21.81 2.77 2.09
N LEU A 214 -21.76 3.17 0.82
CA LEU A 214 -21.03 2.44 -0.22
C LEU A 214 -19.52 2.48 0.03
N GLU A 215 -18.96 3.63 0.39
CA GLU A 215 -17.54 3.74 0.78
C GLU A 215 -17.22 2.84 1.98
N LEU A 216 -18.06 2.84 3.02
CA LEU A 216 -17.90 1.93 4.16
C LEU A 216 -17.99 0.46 3.75
N ALA A 217 -18.84 0.13 2.79
CA ALA A 217 -18.95 -1.23 2.26
C ALA A 217 -17.68 -1.64 1.51
N ASP A 218 -17.12 -0.72 0.71
CA ASP A 218 -15.91 -0.97 -0.08
C ASP A 218 -14.68 -1.17 0.81
N HIS A 219 -14.48 -0.30 1.81
CA HIS A 219 -13.40 -0.47 2.79
C HIS A 219 -13.57 -1.75 3.62
N ALA A 220 -14.80 -2.09 4.01
CA ALA A 220 -15.06 -3.34 4.72
C ALA A 220 -14.78 -4.58 3.84
N LEU A 221 -15.02 -4.49 2.53
CA LEU A 221 -14.63 -5.54 1.58
C LEU A 221 -13.11 -5.68 1.49
N ALA A 222 -12.40 -4.57 1.34
CA ALA A 222 -10.93 -4.56 1.31
C ALA A 222 -10.34 -5.17 2.60
N ALA A 223 -10.94 -4.86 3.76
CA ALA A 223 -10.55 -5.46 5.05
C ALA A 223 -11.05 -6.91 5.27
N GLY A 224 -11.65 -7.55 4.26
CA GLY A 224 -12.19 -8.92 4.36
C GLY A 224 -13.40 -9.09 5.30
N ASN A 225 -13.96 -8.00 5.83
CA ASN A 225 -15.11 -8.03 6.72
C ASN A 225 -16.43 -8.05 5.95
N LEU A 226 -16.75 -9.22 5.40
CA LEU A 226 -17.95 -9.43 4.57
C LEU A 226 -19.25 -9.09 5.29
N VAL A 227 -19.31 -9.27 6.62
CA VAL A 227 -20.50 -8.93 7.43
C VAL A 227 -20.70 -7.42 7.45
N ALA A 228 -19.67 -6.65 7.82
CA ALA A 228 -19.76 -5.20 7.84
C ALA A 228 -20.03 -4.63 6.44
N ALA A 229 -19.38 -5.19 5.42
CA ALA A 229 -19.60 -4.82 4.01
C ALA A 229 -21.06 -5.00 3.59
N ARG A 230 -21.63 -6.18 3.89
CA ARG A 230 -23.02 -6.50 3.59
C ARG A 230 -23.99 -5.55 4.29
N GLU A 231 -23.80 -5.29 5.58
CA GLU A 231 -24.67 -4.39 6.31
C GLU A 231 -24.60 -2.93 5.82
N ALA A 232 -23.41 -2.44 5.48
CA ALA A 232 -23.22 -1.11 4.92
C ALA A 232 -23.88 -1.00 3.54
N PHE A 233 -23.66 -1.99 2.68
CA PHE A 233 -24.28 -2.05 1.35
C PHE A 233 -25.82 -2.07 1.43
N GLU A 234 -26.41 -2.82 2.37
CA GLU A 234 -27.85 -2.83 2.61
C GLU A 234 -28.38 -1.47 3.09
N ARG A 235 -27.61 -0.76 3.93
CA ARG A 235 -27.94 0.59 4.41
C ARG A 235 -27.93 1.64 3.30
N ALA A 236 -27.07 1.48 2.29
CA ALA A 236 -27.03 2.37 1.14
C ALA A 236 -28.35 2.38 0.33
N GLY A 237 -29.15 1.32 0.44
CA GLY A 237 -30.39 1.17 -0.30
C GLY A 237 -30.14 0.45 -1.63
N ASP A 238 -30.58 -0.80 -1.65
CA ASP A 238 -30.19 -1.88 -2.58
C ASP A 238 -30.78 -1.76 -4.00
N ASP A 239 -30.62 -0.62 -4.69
CA ASP A 239 -30.88 -0.51 -6.13
C ASP A 239 -29.55 -0.42 -6.91
N PRO A 240 -28.97 -1.54 -7.38
CA PRO A 240 -27.79 -1.54 -8.26
C PRO A 240 -28.04 -0.79 -9.59
N ALA A 241 -29.31 -0.53 -9.94
CA ALA A 241 -29.62 0.34 -11.05
C ALA A 241 -29.48 1.82 -10.68
N SER A 242 -29.20 2.23 -9.45
CA SER A 242 -29.06 3.64 -9.05
C SER A 242 -27.80 4.32 -9.62
N GLY A 243 -26.67 3.62 -9.68
CA GLY A 243 -25.39 4.15 -10.18
C GLY A 243 -24.31 3.08 -10.36
N PRO A 244 -23.21 3.37 -11.08
CA PRO A 244 -22.14 2.42 -11.35
C PRO A 244 -21.41 1.95 -10.09
N HIS A 245 -21.15 2.84 -9.12
CA HIS A 245 -20.42 2.52 -7.90
C HIS A 245 -21.10 1.41 -7.07
N ALA A 246 -22.41 1.55 -6.82
CA ALA A 246 -23.20 0.53 -6.13
C ALA A 246 -23.18 -0.83 -6.87
N ALA A 247 -23.18 -0.81 -8.20
CA ALA A 247 -23.11 -2.03 -8.99
C ALA A 247 -21.73 -2.70 -8.91
N VAL A 248 -20.64 -1.93 -8.81
CA VAL A 248 -19.28 -2.46 -8.59
C VAL A 248 -19.21 -3.17 -7.25
N ILE A 249 -19.61 -2.50 -6.16
CA ILE A 249 -19.60 -3.08 -4.80
C ILE A 249 -20.47 -4.34 -4.74
N ALA A 250 -21.63 -4.34 -5.40
CA ALA A 250 -22.49 -5.53 -5.46
C ALA A 250 -21.78 -6.74 -6.09
N VAL A 251 -21.05 -6.53 -7.20
CA VAL A 251 -20.28 -7.60 -7.86
C VAL A 251 -19.12 -8.05 -6.99
N ARG A 252 -18.37 -7.11 -6.38
CA ARG A 252 -17.27 -7.42 -5.45
C ARG A 252 -17.75 -8.27 -4.28
N LEU A 253 -18.83 -7.85 -3.62
CA LEU A 253 -19.41 -8.53 -2.47
C LEU A 253 -19.93 -9.94 -2.81
N LEU A 254 -20.64 -10.10 -3.94
CA LEU A 254 -21.06 -11.43 -4.42
C LEU A 254 -19.86 -12.34 -4.72
N THR A 255 -18.78 -11.77 -5.28
CA THR A 255 -17.57 -12.52 -5.61
C THR A 255 -16.83 -12.97 -4.35
N ALA A 256 -16.65 -12.07 -3.39
CA ALA A 256 -16.02 -12.38 -2.10
C ALA A 256 -16.82 -13.40 -1.27
N GLU A 257 -18.15 -13.46 -1.44
CA GLU A 257 -19.01 -14.51 -0.87
C GLU A 257 -18.96 -15.86 -1.63
N GLY A 258 -18.22 -15.95 -2.74
CA GLY A 258 -18.15 -17.14 -3.59
C GLY A 258 -19.40 -17.37 -4.46
N ARG A 259 -20.29 -16.39 -4.57
CA ARG A 259 -21.54 -16.45 -5.35
C ARG A 259 -21.32 -15.99 -6.80
N LEU A 260 -20.38 -16.66 -7.48
CA LEU A 260 -19.85 -16.24 -8.78
C LEU A 260 -20.92 -16.15 -9.89
N ASP A 261 -21.89 -17.07 -9.91
CA ASP A 261 -22.96 -17.06 -10.93
C ASP A 261 -23.87 -15.84 -10.78
N GLU A 262 -24.22 -15.49 -9.54
CA GLU A 262 -25.00 -14.29 -9.25
C GLU A 262 -24.21 -13.01 -9.56
N ALA A 263 -22.89 -13.01 -9.31
CA ALA A 263 -22.01 -11.90 -9.68
C ALA A 263 -21.99 -11.68 -11.21
N ARG A 264 -21.90 -12.76 -12.01
CA ARG A 264 -21.96 -12.69 -13.48
C ARG A 264 -23.30 -12.15 -13.97
N GLU A 265 -24.41 -12.66 -13.45
CA GLU A 265 -25.75 -12.17 -13.80
C GLU A 265 -25.93 -10.69 -13.44
N ARG A 266 -25.43 -10.29 -12.27
CA ARG A 266 -25.45 -8.89 -11.82
C ARG A 266 -24.65 -7.99 -12.76
N ALA A 267 -23.44 -8.39 -13.11
CA ALA A 267 -22.57 -7.66 -14.04
C ALA A 267 -23.22 -7.53 -15.43
N ALA A 268 -23.79 -8.60 -15.98
CA ALA A 268 -24.51 -8.56 -17.26
C ALA A 268 -25.70 -7.59 -17.22
N GLY A 269 -26.44 -7.57 -16.11
CA GLY A 269 -27.51 -6.60 -15.86
C GLY A 269 -26.99 -5.14 -15.83
N ALA A 270 -25.86 -4.91 -15.17
CA ALA A 270 -25.21 -3.60 -15.11
C ALA A 270 -24.75 -3.10 -16.49
N VAL A 271 -24.15 -3.97 -17.33
CA VAL A 271 -23.81 -3.63 -18.72
C VAL A 271 -25.05 -3.13 -19.48
N ALA A 272 -26.16 -3.85 -19.36
CA ALA A 272 -27.41 -3.47 -20.02
C ALA A 272 -27.96 -2.12 -19.51
N ALA A 273 -27.83 -1.84 -18.22
CA ALA A 273 -28.25 -0.59 -17.59
C ALA A 273 -27.38 0.60 -18.03
N LEU A 274 -26.05 0.47 -17.97
CA LEU A 274 -25.11 1.49 -18.39
C LEU A 274 -25.23 1.83 -19.88
N ARG A 275 -25.45 0.81 -20.73
CA ARG A 275 -25.74 1.03 -22.16
C ARG A 275 -26.98 1.91 -22.36
N ARG A 276 -28.05 1.70 -21.59
CA ARG A 276 -29.28 2.53 -21.69
C ARG A 276 -29.05 3.98 -21.25
N ARG A 277 -28.05 4.22 -20.39
CA ARG A 277 -27.64 5.54 -19.92
C ARG A 277 -26.63 6.24 -20.82
N GLY A 278 -26.16 5.58 -21.87
CA GLY A 278 -25.23 6.17 -22.84
C GLY A 278 -23.76 6.03 -22.47
N TYR A 279 -23.39 5.15 -21.53
CA TYR A 279 -21.98 4.89 -21.23
C TYR A 279 -21.30 4.16 -22.39
N PRO A 280 -20.12 4.62 -22.83
CA PRO A 280 -19.37 4.02 -23.93
C PRO A 280 -18.94 2.58 -23.60
N PRO A 281 -18.87 1.67 -24.60
CA PRO A 281 -18.51 0.27 -24.39
C PRO A 281 -17.07 0.05 -23.93
N ASP A 282 -16.17 0.92 -24.38
CA ASP A 282 -14.71 0.72 -24.27
C ASP A 282 -14.09 1.58 -23.17
N GLU A 283 -14.91 2.13 -22.26
CA GLU A 283 -14.42 2.90 -21.10
C GLU A 283 -15.02 2.35 -19.79
N PRO A 284 -14.31 2.49 -18.67
CA PRO A 284 -14.89 2.29 -17.35
C PRO A 284 -16.14 3.16 -17.13
N PRO A 285 -17.13 2.68 -16.37
CA PRO A 285 -17.16 1.39 -15.66
C PRO A 285 -17.68 0.24 -16.54
N ARG A 286 -17.97 0.45 -17.83
CA ARG A 286 -18.65 -0.55 -18.67
C ARG A 286 -17.72 -1.70 -19.07
N THR A 287 -16.42 -1.45 -19.21
CA THR A 287 -15.39 -2.48 -19.44
C THR A 287 -15.29 -3.45 -18.27
N PHE A 288 -15.25 -2.94 -17.03
CA PHE A 288 -15.29 -3.76 -15.80
C PHE A 288 -16.48 -4.73 -15.81
N PHE A 289 -17.71 -4.25 -16.02
CA PHE A 289 -18.89 -5.13 -15.99
C PHE A 289 -18.95 -6.12 -17.16
N GLN A 290 -18.37 -5.79 -18.31
CA GLN A 290 -18.26 -6.75 -19.43
C GLN A 290 -17.35 -7.90 -19.03
N LYS A 291 -16.18 -7.59 -18.46
CA LYS A 291 -15.25 -8.60 -17.95
C LYS A 291 -15.89 -9.41 -16.81
N ALA A 292 -16.56 -8.75 -15.88
CA ALA A 292 -17.16 -9.41 -14.71
C ALA A 292 -18.33 -10.35 -15.08
N ALA A 293 -18.99 -10.11 -16.21
CA ALA A 293 -20.01 -11.01 -16.72
C ALA A 293 -19.41 -12.34 -17.25
N GLU A 294 -18.15 -12.34 -17.66
CA GLU A 294 -17.40 -13.53 -18.07
C GLU A 294 -16.73 -14.19 -16.85
N ASP A 295 -15.91 -13.41 -16.15
CA ASP A 295 -15.15 -13.81 -14.97
C ASP A 295 -15.08 -12.64 -13.97
N PRO A 296 -15.86 -12.68 -12.89
CA PRO A 296 -15.89 -11.61 -11.89
C PRO A 296 -14.60 -11.53 -11.08
N GLN A 297 -13.89 -12.65 -10.87
CA GLN A 297 -12.61 -12.65 -10.15
C GLN A 297 -11.52 -11.97 -10.98
N ALA A 298 -11.47 -12.28 -12.27
CA ALA A 298 -10.57 -11.60 -13.21
C ALA A 298 -10.89 -10.10 -13.31
N ALA A 299 -12.17 -9.73 -13.38
CA ALA A 299 -12.56 -8.32 -13.48
C ALA A 299 -12.15 -7.50 -12.24
N ILE A 300 -12.30 -8.06 -11.03
CA ILE A 300 -11.86 -7.38 -9.82
C ILE A 300 -10.34 -7.21 -9.83
N ALA A 301 -9.59 -8.29 -10.09
CA ALA A 301 -8.13 -8.24 -10.08
C ALA A 301 -7.60 -7.22 -11.12
N LEU A 302 -8.09 -7.26 -12.36
CA LEU A 302 -7.60 -6.41 -13.44
C LEU A 302 -7.93 -4.92 -13.29
N PHE A 303 -9.07 -4.56 -12.68
CA PHE A 303 -9.53 -3.18 -12.57
C PHE A 303 -9.25 -2.52 -11.21
N SER A 304 -8.62 -3.24 -10.29
CA SER A 304 -8.18 -2.71 -8.99
C SER A 304 -6.72 -2.27 -8.98
N ASN A 305 -6.00 -2.40 -10.09
CA ASN A 305 -4.56 -2.14 -10.16
C ASN A 305 -4.25 -0.95 -11.05
N ALA A 306 -3.11 -0.30 -10.78
CA ALA A 306 -2.58 0.76 -11.65
C ALA A 306 -2.07 0.22 -13.00
N ALA A 307 -1.73 -1.06 -13.06
CA ALA A 307 -1.29 -1.75 -14.27
C ALA A 307 -2.41 -1.90 -15.30
N GLU A 308 -2.07 -1.77 -16.59
CA GLU A 308 -3.05 -1.91 -17.68
C GLU A 308 -3.57 -3.36 -17.75
N PRO A 309 -4.90 -3.58 -17.78
CA PRO A 309 -5.50 -4.92 -17.83
C PRO A 309 -4.93 -5.81 -18.94
N GLU A 310 -4.68 -5.25 -20.12
CA GLU A 310 -4.17 -5.98 -21.29
C GLU A 310 -2.77 -6.54 -21.06
N GLN A 311 -1.94 -5.87 -20.26
CA GLN A 311 -0.57 -6.31 -19.96
C GLN A 311 -0.57 -7.50 -19.01
N ILE A 312 -1.43 -7.45 -18.00
CA ILE A 312 -1.62 -8.56 -17.06
C ILE A 312 -2.17 -9.79 -17.81
N GLU A 313 -3.17 -9.59 -18.66
CA GLU A 313 -3.72 -10.65 -19.50
C GLU A 313 -2.68 -11.22 -20.48
N ALA A 314 -1.80 -10.39 -21.02
CA ALA A 314 -0.70 -10.84 -21.88
C ALA A 314 0.26 -11.77 -21.12
N LEU A 315 0.63 -11.43 -19.87
CA LEU A 315 1.43 -12.33 -19.03
C LEU A 315 0.68 -13.65 -18.78
N ALA A 316 -0.59 -13.58 -18.38
CA ALA A 316 -1.41 -14.77 -18.13
C ALA A 316 -1.47 -15.70 -19.37
N ALA A 317 -1.57 -15.13 -20.57
CA ALA A 317 -1.56 -15.87 -21.83
C ALA A 317 -0.19 -16.48 -22.19
N LEU A 318 0.91 -15.84 -21.76
CA LEU A 318 2.27 -16.33 -22.00
C LEU A 318 2.68 -17.45 -21.04
N LEU A 319 2.21 -17.41 -19.78
CA LEU A 319 2.64 -18.34 -18.73
C LEU A 319 2.53 -19.82 -19.10
N PRO A 320 1.43 -20.34 -19.69
CA PRO A 320 1.35 -21.75 -20.10
C PRO A 320 2.46 -22.16 -21.08
N ARG A 321 2.93 -21.24 -21.93
CA ARG A 321 4.03 -21.49 -22.89
C ARG A 321 5.39 -21.44 -22.22
N LEU A 322 5.55 -20.64 -21.16
CA LEU A 322 6.78 -20.54 -20.38
C LEU A 322 6.94 -21.76 -19.45
N THR A 323 5.90 -22.11 -18.71
CA THR A 323 5.95 -23.12 -17.65
C THR A 323 5.70 -24.55 -18.15
N GLY A 324 5.06 -24.71 -19.31
CA GLY A 324 4.76 -26.00 -19.94
C GLY A 324 5.90 -26.64 -20.73
N ARG A 325 7.11 -26.06 -20.68
CA ARG A 325 8.30 -26.57 -21.38
C ARG A 325 8.89 -27.79 -20.69
N GLU A 326 9.74 -28.54 -21.40
CA GLU A 326 10.58 -29.56 -20.79
C GLU A 326 11.46 -28.93 -19.68
N LEU A 327 11.72 -29.66 -18.60
CA LEU A 327 12.45 -29.12 -17.45
C LEU A 327 13.94 -28.94 -17.79
N PRO A 328 14.54 -27.78 -17.46
CA PRO A 328 15.97 -27.57 -17.59
C PRO A 328 16.76 -28.46 -16.63
N ALA A 329 17.96 -28.87 -17.05
CA ALA A 329 18.88 -29.64 -16.21
C ALA A 329 19.76 -28.71 -15.37
N TYR A 330 19.26 -28.29 -14.21
CA TYR A 330 20.06 -27.56 -13.22
C TYR A 330 21.08 -28.49 -12.55
N GLY A 331 22.28 -27.96 -12.31
CA GLY A 331 23.32 -28.62 -11.53
C GLY A 331 23.25 -28.23 -10.06
N LEU A 332 24.00 -28.96 -9.23
CA LEU A 332 24.28 -28.60 -7.86
C LEU A 332 25.79 -28.61 -7.66
N MET A 333 26.37 -27.51 -7.18
CA MET A 333 27.79 -27.39 -6.88
C MET A 333 27.98 -27.20 -5.38
N GLU A 334 28.79 -28.07 -4.77
CA GLU A 334 29.23 -27.96 -3.38
C GLU A 334 30.58 -27.23 -3.35
N GLU A 335 30.70 -26.14 -2.58
CA GLU A 335 31.95 -25.36 -2.51
C GLU A 335 33.11 -26.14 -1.86
N SER A 336 32.81 -27.05 -0.94
CA SER A 336 33.82 -27.89 -0.30
C SER A 336 33.20 -29.16 0.31
N PRO A 337 33.86 -30.33 0.27
CA PRO A 337 33.42 -31.51 1.00
C PRO A 337 33.34 -31.34 2.54
N SER A 338 33.80 -30.20 3.08
CA SER A 338 33.70 -29.83 4.49
C SER A 338 32.61 -28.80 4.82
N ARG A 339 31.97 -28.21 3.80
CA ARG A 339 30.81 -27.29 3.96
C ARG A 339 29.68 -27.82 3.08
N PRO A 340 28.55 -28.25 3.65
CA PRO A 340 27.43 -28.77 2.86
C PRO A 340 26.75 -27.69 2.01
N ASP A 341 27.17 -26.43 2.16
CA ASP A 341 26.69 -25.24 1.45
C ASP A 341 26.82 -25.43 -0.06
N ALA A 342 25.74 -25.90 -0.66
CA ALA A 342 25.63 -26.10 -2.09
C ALA A 342 24.82 -24.97 -2.72
N HIS A 343 25.09 -24.72 -4.00
CA HIS A 343 24.28 -23.80 -4.78
C HIS A 343 23.84 -24.36 -6.12
N LEU A 344 22.69 -23.87 -6.58
CA LEU A 344 22.13 -24.22 -7.87
C LEU A 344 22.99 -23.64 -8.99
N VAL A 345 23.34 -24.49 -9.96
CA VAL A 345 24.12 -24.08 -11.13
C VAL A 345 23.18 -23.88 -12.30
N THR A 346 23.04 -22.62 -12.72
CA THR A 346 22.27 -22.22 -13.90
C THR A 346 22.88 -22.80 -15.18
N PRO A 347 22.08 -23.48 -16.03
CA PRO A 347 22.53 -23.95 -17.34
C PRO A 347 23.13 -22.82 -18.21
N GLU A 348 24.26 -23.10 -18.87
CA GLU A 348 25.00 -22.10 -19.69
C GLU A 348 24.13 -21.35 -20.72
N PRO A 349 23.18 -21.99 -21.45
CA PRO A 349 22.31 -21.26 -22.37
C PRO A 349 21.44 -20.19 -21.69
N LEU A 350 21.06 -20.40 -20.42
CA LEU A 350 20.23 -19.47 -19.67
C LEU A 350 21.02 -18.26 -19.18
N LEU A 351 22.33 -18.36 -18.97
CA LEU A 351 23.16 -17.21 -18.56
C LEU A 351 23.14 -16.08 -19.61
N THR A 352 23.16 -16.43 -20.89
CA THR A 352 23.07 -15.45 -21.99
C THR A 352 21.68 -14.82 -22.04
N LEU A 353 20.64 -15.63 -21.82
CA LEU A 353 19.25 -15.16 -21.76
C LEU A 353 19.04 -14.20 -20.58
N GLU A 354 19.59 -14.53 -19.41
CA GLU A 354 19.52 -13.72 -18.21
C GLU A 354 20.19 -12.35 -18.40
N ALA A 355 21.35 -12.29 -19.04
CA ALA A 355 21.99 -11.01 -19.39
C ALA A 355 21.19 -10.19 -20.41
N ALA A 356 20.36 -10.84 -21.24
CA ALA A 356 19.42 -10.13 -22.11
C ALA A 356 18.19 -9.62 -21.35
N TRP A 357 17.69 -10.42 -20.39
CA TRP A 357 16.60 -10.05 -19.50
C TRP A 357 16.93 -8.85 -18.63
N GLU A 358 18.13 -8.79 -18.02
CA GLU A 358 18.58 -7.65 -17.20
C GLU A 358 18.54 -6.30 -17.95
N ARG A 359 18.51 -6.31 -19.30
CA ARG A 359 18.43 -5.08 -20.11
C ARG A 359 16.99 -4.60 -20.37
N VAL A 360 16.00 -5.46 -20.16
CA VAL A 360 14.58 -5.15 -20.40
C VAL A 360 13.76 -5.12 -19.11
N TRP A 361 14.20 -5.82 -18.06
CA TRP A 361 13.57 -5.82 -16.75
C TRP A 361 13.83 -4.47 -16.03
N PRO A 362 12.79 -3.79 -15.53
CA PRO A 362 12.93 -2.43 -15.00
C PRO A 362 13.42 -2.39 -13.55
N LEU A 363 13.21 -3.46 -12.77
CA LEU A 363 13.46 -3.45 -11.33
C LEU A 363 14.87 -3.92 -10.97
N GLY A 364 15.40 -3.41 -9.85
CA GLY A 364 16.72 -3.76 -9.32
C GLY A 364 16.80 -5.19 -8.78
N ARG A 365 17.98 -5.63 -8.29
CA ARG A 365 18.07 -6.93 -7.59
C ARG A 365 17.42 -6.79 -6.21
N PRO A 366 16.52 -7.72 -5.80
CA PRO A 366 15.84 -7.61 -4.52
C PRO A 366 16.85 -7.68 -3.36
N PRO A 367 16.79 -6.75 -2.40
CA PRO A 367 17.74 -6.71 -1.29
C PRO A 367 17.47 -7.79 -0.22
N GLY A 368 16.25 -8.34 -0.17
CA GLY A 368 15.77 -9.14 0.96
C GLY A 368 15.23 -10.55 0.66
N THR A 369 14.60 -11.11 1.68
CA THR A 369 13.96 -12.44 1.73
C THR A 369 12.53 -12.43 1.18
N SER A 370 11.92 -11.24 1.07
CA SER A 370 10.58 -11.03 0.50
C SER A 370 10.60 -11.10 -1.02
N LEU A 371 9.48 -11.53 -1.59
CA LEU A 371 9.24 -11.46 -3.03
C LEU A 371 8.69 -10.10 -3.46
N ARG A 372 8.28 -9.21 -2.57
CA ARG A 372 7.76 -7.89 -2.97
C ARG A 372 8.90 -6.93 -3.33
N ALA A 373 8.64 -6.05 -4.30
CA ALA A 373 9.52 -4.91 -4.57
C ALA A 373 9.26 -3.80 -3.55
N ASP A 374 10.23 -2.90 -3.36
CA ASP A 374 10.00 -1.67 -2.60
C ASP A 374 8.88 -0.86 -3.29
N ASP A 375 8.04 -0.15 -2.52
CA ASP A 375 6.84 0.53 -3.04
C ASP A 375 7.13 1.59 -4.12
N ASP A 376 8.39 2.07 -4.21
CA ASP A 376 8.85 3.01 -5.23
C ASP A 376 9.24 2.35 -6.57
N GLU A 377 9.26 1.01 -6.65
CA GLU A 377 9.67 0.22 -7.82
C GLU A 377 8.48 -0.53 -8.46
N ASP A 378 8.00 -0.06 -9.64
CA ASP A 378 6.91 -0.69 -10.38
C ASP A 378 7.36 -1.31 -11.73
N ALA A 379 7.15 -2.62 -11.89
CA ALA A 379 7.43 -3.36 -13.12
C ALA A 379 6.39 -3.17 -14.24
N TRP A 380 5.21 -2.66 -13.89
CA TRP A 380 4.03 -2.56 -14.75
C TRP A 380 3.85 -1.18 -15.41
N VAL A 381 4.82 -0.28 -15.26
CA VAL A 381 4.83 0.99 -16.00
C VAL A 381 4.76 0.71 -17.52
N ASP A 382 3.74 1.25 -18.19
CA ASP A 382 3.30 0.84 -19.54
C ASP A 382 4.44 0.53 -20.56
N VAL A 383 5.36 1.48 -20.74
CA VAL A 383 6.48 1.31 -21.70
C VAL A 383 7.48 0.23 -21.26
N ALA A 384 7.69 0.06 -19.96
CA ALA A 384 8.55 -0.97 -19.40
C ALA A 384 7.88 -2.35 -19.50
N ALA A 385 6.60 -2.43 -19.10
CA ALA A 385 5.76 -3.63 -19.18
C ALA A 385 5.76 -4.25 -20.57
N SER A 386 5.45 -3.44 -21.58
CA SER A 386 5.42 -3.88 -22.98
C SER A 386 6.74 -4.50 -23.45
N ARG A 387 7.89 -3.95 -23.01
CA ARG A 387 9.22 -4.42 -23.45
C ARG A 387 9.56 -5.81 -22.91
N TRP A 388 9.31 -6.04 -21.62
CA TRP A 388 9.63 -7.35 -21.03
C TRP A 388 8.59 -8.41 -21.42
N LEU A 389 7.32 -8.04 -21.63
CA LEU A 389 6.30 -8.92 -22.20
C LEU A 389 6.66 -9.38 -23.63
N ASP A 390 7.09 -8.45 -24.49
CA ASP A 390 7.57 -8.77 -25.85
C ASP A 390 8.79 -9.71 -25.80
N PHE A 391 9.70 -9.51 -24.84
CA PHE A 391 10.83 -10.39 -24.61
C PHE A 391 10.38 -11.82 -24.27
N LEU A 392 9.45 -11.98 -23.31
CA LEU A 392 8.91 -13.29 -22.94
C LEU A 392 8.20 -13.99 -24.10
N ALA A 393 7.47 -13.22 -24.93
CA ALA A 393 6.81 -13.75 -26.12
C ALA A 393 7.81 -14.30 -27.15
N ALA A 394 8.96 -13.65 -27.30
CA ALA A 394 10.05 -14.05 -28.19
C ALA A 394 10.93 -15.18 -27.62
N HIS A 395 11.04 -15.27 -26.30
CA HIS A 395 11.95 -16.20 -25.60
C HIS A 395 11.21 -17.09 -24.59
N PRO A 396 10.49 -18.14 -25.05
CA PRO A 396 9.81 -19.05 -24.14
C PRO A 396 10.75 -19.76 -23.14
N GLU A 397 12.03 -19.93 -23.49
CA GLU A 397 13.09 -20.42 -22.60
C GLU A 397 13.28 -19.57 -21.32
N ALA A 398 12.70 -18.37 -21.24
CA ALA A 398 12.67 -17.58 -20.02
C ALA A 398 12.00 -18.31 -18.84
N GLY A 399 11.02 -19.18 -19.13
CA GLY A 399 10.38 -20.04 -18.12
C GLY A 399 11.27 -21.16 -17.56
N ASP A 400 12.50 -21.27 -18.05
CA ASP A 400 13.50 -22.24 -17.56
C ASP A 400 14.50 -21.58 -16.58
N SER A 401 14.51 -20.24 -16.45
CA SER A 401 15.41 -19.53 -15.52
C SER A 401 14.72 -19.22 -14.19
N LEU A 402 15.22 -19.79 -13.09
CA LEU A 402 14.76 -19.47 -11.73
C LEU A 402 14.88 -17.98 -11.39
N ARG A 403 15.86 -17.28 -11.97
CA ARG A 403 16.05 -15.84 -11.79
C ARG A 403 14.96 -15.02 -12.48
N ILE A 404 14.60 -15.39 -13.71
CA ILE A 404 13.52 -14.71 -14.44
C ILE A 404 12.16 -15.01 -13.79
N LEU A 405 11.94 -16.25 -13.33
CA LEU A 405 10.72 -16.61 -12.60
C LEU A 405 10.57 -15.80 -11.29
N ASP A 406 11.66 -15.59 -10.56
CA ASP A 406 11.71 -14.77 -9.33
C ASP A 406 11.40 -13.31 -9.62
N ASP A 407 12.02 -12.73 -10.67
CA ASP A 407 11.72 -11.37 -11.14
C ASP A 407 10.23 -11.22 -11.50
N LEU A 408 9.67 -12.16 -12.28
CA LEU A 408 8.25 -12.13 -12.65
C LEU A 408 7.32 -12.28 -11.44
N ALA A 409 7.64 -13.18 -10.52
CA ALA A 409 6.85 -13.36 -9.31
C ALA A 409 6.85 -12.09 -8.46
N ARG A 410 7.99 -11.39 -8.38
CA ARG A 410 8.07 -10.08 -7.72
C ARG A 410 7.21 -9.02 -8.40
N GLY A 411 7.29 -8.92 -9.73
CA GLY A 411 6.45 -7.97 -10.48
C GLY A 411 4.97 -8.24 -10.24
N VAL A 412 4.56 -9.51 -10.19
CA VAL A 412 3.16 -9.88 -9.91
C VAL A 412 2.79 -9.65 -8.44
N ALA A 413 3.69 -9.90 -7.49
CA ALA A 413 3.45 -9.68 -6.07
C ALA A 413 3.26 -8.18 -5.70
N ALA A 414 3.65 -7.27 -6.58
CA ALA A 414 3.35 -5.84 -6.45
C ALA A 414 1.90 -5.48 -6.83
N LEU A 415 1.14 -6.41 -7.43
CA LEU A 415 -0.26 -6.18 -7.78
C LEU A 415 -1.18 -6.43 -6.58
N GLU A 416 -2.14 -5.53 -6.36
CA GLU A 416 -3.18 -5.65 -5.34
C GLU A 416 -4.16 -6.79 -5.68
N GLU A 417 -4.31 -7.74 -4.76
CA GLU A 417 -5.29 -8.83 -4.94
C GLU A 417 -6.74 -8.33 -4.83
N ALA A 418 -6.99 -7.20 -4.16
CA ALA A 418 -8.28 -6.52 -4.06
C ALA A 418 -9.50 -7.41 -3.70
N GLY A 419 -9.27 -8.48 -2.93
CA GLY A 419 -10.27 -9.48 -2.57
C GLY A 419 -10.51 -10.57 -3.63
N SER A 420 -9.57 -10.77 -4.55
CA SER A 420 -9.60 -11.77 -5.63
C SER A 420 -8.33 -12.61 -5.63
N SER A 421 -8.46 -13.93 -5.60
CA SER A 421 -7.34 -14.88 -5.71
C SER A 421 -6.86 -15.11 -7.14
N TRP A 422 -7.22 -14.23 -8.09
CA TRP A 422 -6.99 -14.45 -9.51
C TRP A 422 -5.49 -14.35 -9.87
N PHE A 423 -4.75 -13.37 -9.34
CA PHE A 423 -3.30 -13.28 -9.53
C PHE A 423 -2.56 -14.46 -8.92
N ASP A 424 -2.87 -14.79 -7.67
CA ASP A 424 -2.37 -16.00 -7.01
C ASP A 424 -2.55 -17.24 -7.90
N THR A 425 -3.77 -17.46 -8.41
CA THR A 425 -4.12 -18.68 -9.18
C THR A 425 -3.52 -18.70 -10.59
N HIS A 426 -3.59 -17.58 -11.32
CA HIS A 426 -3.30 -17.54 -12.75
C HIS A 426 -1.91 -17.02 -13.08
N LEU A 427 -1.25 -16.32 -12.17
CA LEU A 427 0.07 -15.74 -12.37
C LEU A 427 1.13 -16.36 -11.45
N LEU A 428 0.94 -16.28 -10.13
CA LEU A 428 1.97 -16.67 -9.16
C LEU A 428 2.11 -18.21 -8.99
N THR A 429 0.99 -18.94 -8.91
CA THR A 429 1.01 -20.40 -8.82
C THR A 429 1.76 -21.04 -9.99
N PRO A 430 1.50 -20.69 -11.27
CA PRO A 430 2.27 -21.23 -12.39
C PRO A 430 3.78 -20.97 -12.30
N LEU A 431 4.19 -19.78 -11.86
CA LEU A 431 5.60 -19.41 -11.71
C LEU A 431 6.30 -20.25 -10.63
N THR A 432 5.68 -20.34 -9.46
CA THR A 432 6.26 -21.07 -8.32
C THR A 432 6.16 -22.59 -8.43
N ASP A 433 5.11 -23.13 -9.03
CA ASP A 433 5.05 -24.57 -9.35
C ASP A 433 6.10 -24.94 -10.39
N ARG A 434 6.40 -24.06 -11.34
CA ARG A 434 7.52 -24.25 -12.28
C ARG A 434 8.86 -24.30 -11.53
N ALA A 435 9.07 -23.39 -10.57
CA ALA A 435 10.29 -23.38 -9.77
C ALA A 435 10.47 -24.67 -8.94
N GLU A 436 9.42 -25.13 -8.26
CA GLU A 436 9.43 -26.42 -7.54
C GLU A 436 9.73 -27.60 -8.48
N ALA A 437 9.12 -27.61 -9.67
CA ALA A 437 9.37 -28.67 -10.66
C ALA A 437 10.82 -28.68 -11.16
N ILE A 438 11.49 -27.53 -11.20
CA ILE A 438 12.90 -27.41 -11.57
C ILE A 438 13.81 -27.89 -10.41
N VAL A 439 13.53 -27.47 -9.18
CA VAL A 439 14.43 -27.67 -8.03
C VAL A 439 14.28 -29.07 -7.42
N ALA A 440 13.07 -29.61 -7.34
CA ALA A 440 12.80 -30.88 -6.65
C ALA A 440 13.64 -32.06 -7.19
N PRO A 441 13.81 -32.26 -8.52
CA PRO A 441 14.66 -33.32 -9.05
C PRO A 441 16.15 -33.15 -8.70
N VAL A 442 16.64 -31.91 -8.63
CA VAL A 442 18.04 -31.61 -8.27
C VAL A 442 18.31 -32.05 -6.83
N LEU A 443 17.42 -31.68 -5.91
CA LEU A 443 17.50 -32.08 -4.51
C LEU A 443 17.32 -33.58 -4.30
N ALA A 444 16.43 -34.22 -5.07
CA ALA A 444 16.23 -35.66 -5.01
C ALA A 444 17.48 -36.45 -5.46
N ALA A 445 18.27 -35.89 -6.39
CA ALA A 445 19.51 -36.48 -6.86
C ALA A 445 20.69 -36.29 -5.88
N ALA A 446 20.59 -35.36 -4.92
CA ALA A 446 21.60 -35.07 -3.91
C ALA A 446 21.01 -35.11 -2.48
N PRO A 447 20.64 -36.31 -1.95
CA PRO A 447 20.10 -36.42 -0.60
C PRO A 447 21.09 -35.90 0.46
N GLY A 448 20.63 -34.95 1.27
CA GLY A 448 21.44 -34.34 2.34
C GLY A 448 22.16 -33.05 1.93
N ALA A 449 22.04 -32.60 0.68
CA ALA A 449 22.49 -31.27 0.28
C ALA A 449 21.70 -30.18 1.02
N THR A 450 22.38 -29.06 1.31
CA THR A 450 21.75 -27.81 1.75
C THR A 450 21.64 -26.85 0.58
N LEU A 451 20.73 -25.88 0.69
CA LEU A 451 20.64 -24.70 -0.16
C LEU A 451 20.58 -23.48 0.76
N PRO A 452 21.70 -23.01 1.33
CA PRO A 452 21.67 -21.88 2.27
C PRO A 452 21.21 -20.59 1.59
N TRP A 453 20.51 -19.72 2.33
CA TRP A 453 20.12 -18.39 1.86
C TRP A 453 21.32 -17.46 1.59
N GLY A 454 22.42 -17.67 2.33
CA GLY A 454 23.65 -16.90 2.18
C GLY A 454 24.20 -16.91 0.76
N GLU A 455 24.03 -18.03 0.04
CA GLU A 455 24.46 -18.22 -1.34
C GLU A 455 23.54 -17.46 -2.32
N PRO A 456 24.04 -16.43 -3.03
CA PRO A 456 23.24 -15.60 -3.93
C PRO A 456 22.48 -16.38 -5.01
N GLU A 457 23.08 -17.44 -5.53
CA GLU A 457 22.53 -18.31 -6.58
C GLU A 457 21.30 -19.09 -6.11
N ASN A 458 21.15 -19.31 -4.80
CA ASN A 458 19.99 -20.01 -4.23
C ASN A 458 18.79 -19.09 -4.00
N ARG A 459 19.02 -17.77 -3.85
CA ARG A 459 17.99 -16.81 -3.43
C ARG A 459 16.75 -16.82 -4.31
N PRO A 460 16.85 -16.82 -5.66
CA PRO A 460 15.67 -16.83 -6.53
C PRO A 460 14.79 -18.06 -6.30
N ALA A 461 15.42 -19.24 -6.24
CA ALA A 461 14.72 -20.49 -5.99
C ALA A 461 14.05 -20.48 -4.62
N ARG A 462 14.79 -20.09 -3.58
CA ARG A 462 14.30 -20.09 -2.21
C ARG A 462 13.14 -19.13 -1.99
N ARG A 463 13.20 -17.91 -2.53
CA ARG A 463 12.08 -16.95 -2.46
C ARG A 463 10.80 -17.53 -3.06
N LEU A 464 10.89 -18.06 -4.28
CA LEU A 464 9.76 -18.69 -4.97
C LEU A 464 9.17 -19.86 -4.18
N LEU A 465 10.01 -20.72 -3.59
CA LEU A 465 9.56 -21.89 -2.82
C LEU A 465 8.96 -21.52 -1.47
N VAL A 466 9.53 -20.53 -0.79
CA VAL A 466 9.01 -20.00 0.47
C VAL A 466 7.63 -19.40 0.23
N ASP A 467 7.52 -18.47 -0.71
CA ASP A 467 6.26 -17.85 -1.12
C ASP A 467 5.18 -18.88 -1.51
N ARG A 468 5.57 -19.93 -2.26
CA ARG A 468 4.68 -21.07 -2.54
C ARG A 468 4.12 -21.71 -1.27
N ALA A 469 4.95 -21.91 -0.24
CA ALA A 469 4.51 -22.50 1.02
C ALA A 469 3.50 -21.59 1.76
N TYR A 470 3.73 -20.27 1.79
CA TYR A 470 2.77 -19.33 2.39
C TYR A 470 1.45 -19.29 1.61
N ARG A 471 1.49 -19.30 0.28
CA ARG A 471 0.26 -19.41 -0.53
C ARG A 471 -0.53 -20.67 -0.25
N LEU A 472 0.12 -21.83 -0.17
CA LEU A 472 -0.55 -23.07 0.24
C LEU A 472 -1.19 -22.93 1.62
N HIS A 473 -0.53 -22.22 2.55
CA HIS A 473 -1.07 -21.96 3.87
C HIS A 473 -2.34 -21.09 3.80
N ARG A 474 -2.31 -19.98 3.04
CA ARG A 474 -3.46 -19.08 2.82
C ARG A 474 -4.64 -19.80 2.16
N GLN A 475 -4.37 -20.67 1.20
CA GLN A 475 -5.38 -21.48 0.50
C GLN A 475 -5.97 -22.61 1.37
N GLY A 476 -5.50 -22.76 2.63
CA GLY A 476 -6.00 -23.76 3.56
C GLY A 476 -5.35 -25.13 3.46
N ALA A 477 -4.38 -25.32 2.56
CA ALA A 477 -3.56 -26.54 2.45
C ALA A 477 -2.47 -26.58 3.56
N ARG A 478 -2.88 -26.32 4.82
CA ARG A 478 -2.01 -26.04 5.95
C ARG A 478 -0.96 -27.12 6.23
N ARG A 479 -1.32 -28.40 6.09
CA ARG A 479 -0.36 -29.52 6.30
C ARG A 479 0.70 -29.58 5.19
N GLU A 480 0.30 -29.35 3.95
CA GLU A 480 1.23 -29.35 2.81
C GLU A 480 2.18 -28.15 2.89
N ALA A 481 1.64 -26.98 3.27
CA ALA A 481 2.42 -25.78 3.54
C ALA A 481 3.46 -25.99 4.64
N ALA A 482 3.07 -26.51 5.80
CA ALA A 482 3.99 -26.79 6.91
C ALA A 482 5.06 -27.82 6.53
N ALA A 483 4.71 -28.84 5.74
CA ALA A 483 5.68 -29.81 5.22
C ALA A 483 6.66 -29.17 4.23
N ALA A 484 6.20 -28.26 3.36
CA ALA A 484 7.06 -27.51 2.45
C ALA A 484 8.02 -26.58 3.21
N LEU A 485 7.51 -25.82 4.18
CA LEU A 485 8.29 -24.91 5.01
C LEU A 485 9.35 -25.67 5.84
N ALA A 486 8.98 -26.82 6.42
CA ALA A 486 9.92 -27.68 7.14
C ALA A 486 11.06 -28.19 6.24
N ARG A 487 10.79 -28.52 4.97
CA ARG A 487 11.84 -28.88 4.01
C ARG A 487 12.76 -27.70 3.72
N LEU A 488 12.20 -26.49 3.53
CA LEU A 488 12.98 -25.28 3.27
C LEU A 488 13.88 -24.87 4.44
N LEU A 489 13.39 -25.05 5.67
CA LEU A 489 14.20 -24.88 6.89
C LEU A 489 15.29 -25.95 7.01
N ALA A 490 15.01 -27.20 6.64
CA ALA A 490 16.04 -28.25 6.64
C ALA A 490 17.13 -28.02 5.58
N LEU A 491 16.79 -27.36 4.47
CA LEU A 491 17.74 -26.98 3.42
C LEU A 491 18.63 -25.80 3.82
N ASP A 492 18.27 -24.98 4.81
CA ASP A 492 19.08 -23.85 5.28
C ASP A 492 19.28 -23.92 6.79
N PRO A 493 20.35 -24.59 7.26
CA PRO A 493 20.61 -24.79 8.68
C PRO A 493 20.74 -23.48 9.49
N GLU A 494 21.15 -22.39 8.86
CA GLU A 494 21.28 -21.07 9.49
C GLU A 494 19.95 -20.32 9.55
N ASP A 495 18.90 -20.85 8.92
CA ASP A 495 17.58 -20.22 8.83
C ASP A 495 17.66 -18.76 8.37
N GLY A 496 18.40 -18.49 7.29
CA GLY A 496 18.65 -17.12 6.82
C GLY A 496 17.42 -16.38 6.29
N GLN A 497 16.26 -17.07 6.25
CA GLN A 497 14.95 -16.50 5.95
C GLN A 497 13.99 -16.54 7.14
N GLU A 498 14.46 -16.88 8.34
CA GLU A 498 13.70 -16.86 9.61
C GLU A 498 12.37 -17.63 9.58
N LEU A 499 12.38 -18.82 8.97
CA LEU A 499 11.20 -19.66 8.77
C LEU A 499 10.80 -20.43 10.04
N ARG A 500 11.69 -20.51 11.04
CA ARG A 500 11.47 -21.32 12.25
C ARG A 500 10.28 -20.84 13.10
N GLY A 501 10.06 -19.52 13.18
CA GLY A 501 8.96 -18.94 13.96
C GLY A 501 7.61 -19.33 13.37
N ASP A 502 7.44 -19.09 12.07
CA ASP A 502 6.25 -19.48 11.31
C ASP A 502 5.95 -20.98 11.42
N LEU A 503 6.97 -21.83 11.28
CA LEU A 503 6.80 -23.27 11.37
C LEU A 503 6.33 -23.72 12.76
N VAL A 504 6.84 -23.11 13.83
CA VAL A 504 6.35 -23.35 15.21
C VAL A 504 4.87 -22.97 15.32
N THR A 505 4.48 -21.79 14.85
CA THR A 505 3.10 -21.32 14.85
C THR A 505 2.18 -22.24 14.04
N TRP A 506 2.60 -22.67 12.85
CA TRP A 506 1.81 -23.53 11.97
C TRP A 506 1.64 -24.94 12.55
N TRP A 507 2.68 -25.53 13.14
CA TRP A 507 2.55 -26.84 13.80
C TRP A 507 1.72 -26.79 15.08
N LEU A 508 1.78 -25.68 15.84
CA LEU A 508 0.82 -25.44 16.92
C LEU A 508 -0.61 -25.38 16.37
N ALA A 509 -0.86 -24.68 15.27
CA ALA A 509 -2.20 -24.61 14.67
C ALA A 509 -2.71 -25.99 14.19
N LEU A 510 -1.81 -26.88 13.76
CA LEU A 510 -2.13 -28.23 13.28
C LEU A 510 -2.19 -29.31 14.37
N ASP A 511 -1.76 -28.99 15.61
CA ASP A 511 -1.53 -29.94 16.72
C ASP A 511 -0.52 -31.06 16.40
N GLU A 512 0.49 -30.74 15.59
CA GLU A 512 1.57 -31.68 15.22
C GLU A 512 2.63 -31.72 16.33
N GLY A 513 2.54 -32.69 17.24
CA GLY A 513 3.33 -32.69 18.47
C GLY A 513 4.79 -33.11 18.37
N GLU A 514 5.05 -34.21 17.68
CA GLU A 514 6.40 -34.78 17.60
C GLU A 514 7.34 -33.90 16.76
N PRO A 515 6.97 -33.43 15.54
CA PRO A 515 7.82 -32.51 14.77
C PRO A 515 8.10 -31.20 15.50
N LEU A 516 7.12 -30.66 16.22
CA LEU A 516 7.27 -29.45 17.01
C LEU A 516 8.23 -29.64 18.19
N ASP A 517 8.09 -30.72 18.96
CA ASP A 517 8.98 -31.03 20.08
C ASP A 517 10.44 -31.18 19.59
N GLU A 518 10.65 -31.84 18.44
CA GLU A 518 11.97 -31.97 17.82
C GLU A 518 12.58 -30.64 17.42
N LEU A 519 11.82 -29.77 16.74
CA LEU A 519 12.30 -28.44 16.35
C LEU A 519 12.62 -27.57 17.57
N LEU A 520 11.72 -27.52 18.57
CA LEU A 520 11.94 -26.74 19.78
C LEU A 520 13.15 -27.22 20.59
N ALA A 521 13.49 -28.51 20.53
CA ALA A 521 14.68 -29.06 21.17
C ALA A 521 15.99 -28.62 20.49
N ARG A 522 15.96 -28.32 19.17
CA ARG A 522 17.11 -27.76 18.44
C ARG A 522 17.29 -26.26 18.64
N LEU A 523 16.29 -25.58 19.20
CA LEU A 523 16.25 -24.12 19.39
C LEU A 523 16.26 -23.72 20.88
N PRO A 524 17.13 -24.29 21.75
CA PRO A 524 17.00 -24.11 23.21
C PRO A 524 17.10 -22.64 23.65
N ASP A 525 17.99 -21.88 23.01
CA ASP A 525 18.36 -20.50 23.38
C ASP A 525 17.69 -19.42 22.52
N ASP A 526 16.85 -19.81 21.57
CA ASP A 526 16.13 -18.89 20.69
C ASP A 526 15.21 -17.95 21.49
N GLU A 527 15.13 -16.69 21.08
CA GLU A 527 14.37 -15.64 21.77
C GLU A 527 13.17 -15.12 20.96
N LEU A 528 12.95 -15.61 19.73
CA LEU A 528 11.78 -15.22 18.94
C LEU A 528 10.48 -15.48 19.72
N PRO A 529 9.51 -14.54 19.71
CA PRO A 529 8.23 -14.71 20.39
C PRO A 529 7.52 -16.02 20.04
N GLU A 530 7.50 -16.38 18.76
CA GLU A 530 6.87 -17.60 18.22
C GLU A 530 7.49 -18.85 18.86
N VAL A 531 8.80 -18.86 19.03
CA VAL A 531 9.54 -20.00 19.57
C VAL A 531 9.39 -20.07 21.09
N VAL A 532 9.65 -18.97 21.81
CA VAL A 532 9.65 -18.97 23.29
C VAL A 532 8.25 -19.14 23.86
N TRP A 533 7.24 -18.44 23.32
CA TRP A 533 5.86 -18.56 23.76
C TRP A 533 5.17 -19.78 23.16
N GLY A 534 5.55 -20.18 21.93
CA GLY A 534 5.12 -21.44 21.34
C GLY A 534 5.55 -22.65 22.18
N ARG A 535 6.76 -22.62 22.75
CA ARG A 535 7.23 -23.64 23.70
C ARG A 535 6.33 -23.73 24.93
N VAL A 536 5.91 -22.60 25.51
CA VAL A 536 4.97 -22.59 26.65
C VAL A 536 3.67 -23.30 26.26
N LEU A 537 3.07 -22.89 25.14
CA LEU A 537 1.80 -23.44 24.68
C LEU A 537 1.90 -24.94 24.35
N ALA A 538 3.00 -25.36 23.73
CA ALA A 538 3.29 -26.76 23.44
C ALA A 538 3.33 -27.60 24.74
N GLN A 539 4.06 -27.17 25.77
CA GLN A 539 4.15 -27.90 27.03
C GLN A 539 2.81 -27.97 27.78
N LEU A 540 1.99 -26.90 27.71
CA LEU A 540 0.63 -26.91 28.26
C LEU A 540 -0.26 -27.95 27.58
N ARG A 541 -0.26 -27.99 26.24
CA ARG A 541 -1.04 -28.98 25.47
C ARG A 541 -0.59 -30.41 25.72
N ARG A 542 0.70 -30.62 25.96
CA ARG A 542 1.28 -31.93 26.31
C ARG A 542 1.13 -32.29 27.79
N GLN A 543 0.50 -31.44 28.60
CA GLN A 543 0.28 -31.65 30.04
C GLN A 543 1.58 -31.91 30.80
N ARG A 544 2.64 -31.16 30.47
CA ARG A 544 3.96 -31.22 31.12
C ARG A 544 4.15 -29.98 32.02
N PRO A 545 3.55 -29.94 33.23
CA PRO A 545 3.46 -28.72 34.03
C PRO A 545 4.83 -28.16 34.42
N GLU A 546 5.78 -29.00 34.84
CA GLU A 546 7.13 -28.53 35.22
C GLU A 546 7.87 -27.88 34.04
N ALA A 547 7.73 -28.46 32.84
CA ALA A 547 8.32 -27.89 31.63
C ALA A 547 7.60 -26.59 31.21
N ALA A 548 6.29 -26.50 31.39
CA ALA A 548 5.53 -25.28 31.14
C ALA A 548 5.93 -24.14 32.09
N GLU A 549 6.16 -24.42 33.39
CA GLU A 549 6.67 -23.44 34.36
C GLU A 549 8.05 -22.93 33.99
N ALA A 550 8.97 -23.82 33.58
CA ALA A 550 10.29 -23.42 33.13
C ALA A 550 10.22 -22.57 31.84
N ALA A 551 9.37 -22.95 30.89
CA ALA A 551 9.20 -22.24 29.64
C ALA A 551 8.62 -20.83 29.84
N ILE A 552 7.58 -20.67 30.65
CA ILE A 552 6.98 -19.33 30.89
C ILE A 552 7.93 -18.41 31.65
N ALA A 553 8.71 -18.93 32.59
CA ALA A 553 9.72 -18.14 33.29
C ALA A 553 10.76 -17.57 32.33
N ARG A 554 11.19 -18.36 31.33
CA ARG A 554 12.08 -17.88 30.25
C ARG A 554 11.36 -16.87 29.35
N ALA A 555 10.16 -17.19 28.88
CA ALA A 555 9.40 -16.32 27.97
C ALA A 555 9.13 -14.92 28.57
N LEU A 556 8.74 -14.86 29.84
CA LEU A 556 8.57 -13.60 30.57
C LEU A 556 9.88 -12.83 30.77
N ALA A 557 11.02 -13.51 30.82
CA ALA A 557 12.33 -12.88 30.98
C ALA A 557 12.86 -12.27 29.67
N VAL A 558 12.60 -12.91 28.51
CA VAL A 558 13.12 -12.44 27.21
C VAL A 558 12.13 -11.59 26.41
N ARG A 559 10.82 -11.86 26.56
CA ARG A 559 9.75 -11.23 25.79
C ARG A 559 8.60 -10.83 26.74
N PRO A 560 8.83 -9.87 27.65
CA PRO A 560 7.91 -9.55 28.74
C PRO A 560 6.56 -8.97 28.30
N HIS A 561 6.52 -8.22 27.18
CA HIS A 561 5.32 -7.52 26.72
C HIS A 561 4.23 -8.47 26.18
N VAL A 562 4.61 -9.63 25.65
CA VAL A 562 3.71 -10.60 25.00
C VAL A 562 2.57 -11.06 25.91
N ALA A 563 2.85 -11.25 27.21
CA ALA A 563 1.84 -11.72 28.15
C ALA A 563 0.63 -10.76 28.25
N GLY A 564 0.90 -9.45 28.26
CA GLY A 564 -0.15 -8.42 28.32
C GLY A 564 -1.05 -8.48 27.09
N TYR A 565 -0.44 -8.56 25.91
CA TYR A 565 -1.16 -8.62 24.63
C TYR A 565 -1.95 -9.93 24.44
N LEU A 566 -1.42 -11.09 24.86
CA LEU A 566 -2.15 -12.36 24.81
C LEU A 566 -3.40 -12.37 25.72
N LEU A 567 -3.33 -11.69 26.86
CA LEU A 567 -4.41 -11.64 27.84
C LEU A 567 -5.51 -10.63 27.48
N ALA A 568 -5.17 -9.59 26.71
CA ALA A 568 -6.14 -8.64 26.17
C ALA A 568 -7.07 -9.34 25.16
N GLU A 569 -8.37 -9.05 25.18
CA GLU A 569 -9.33 -9.71 24.27
C GLU A 569 -9.21 -9.24 22.82
N ASP A 570 -8.95 -7.94 22.65
CA ASP A 570 -8.82 -7.27 21.37
C ASP A 570 -7.82 -6.10 21.54
N PRO A 571 -6.52 -6.38 21.69
CA PRO A 571 -5.54 -5.34 21.98
C PRO A 571 -5.42 -4.34 20.83
N GLU A 572 -5.48 -3.05 21.16
CA GLU A 572 -5.09 -1.99 20.23
C GLU A 572 -3.56 -1.98 20.05
N PRO A 573 -3.06 -1.58 18.87
CA PRO A 573 -1.62 -1.40 18.67
C PRO A 573 -1.06 -0.33 19.62
N PRO A 574 0.25 -0.36 19.93
CA PRO A 574 0.94 0.71 20.67
C PRO A 574 0.68 2.11 20.09
N ALA A 575 0.69 3.16 20.93
CA ALA A 575 0.37 4.53 20.50
C ALA A 575 1.40 5.14 19.53
N ASP A 576 2.62 4.62 19.52
CA ASP A 576 3.74 4.99 18.65
C ASP A 576 3.84 4.12 17.39
N THR A 577 2.82 3.30 17.11
CA THR A 577 2.77 2.52 15.88
C THR A 577 2.68 3.47 14.69
N PRO A 578 3.53 3.34 13.66
CA PRO A 578 3.49 4.18 12.47
C PRO A 578 2.07 4.21 11.88
N SER A 579 1.63 5.40 11.48
CA SER A 579 0.30 5.62 10.90
C SER A 579 0.17 5.16 9.44
N GLY A 580 1.26 4.66 8.84
CA GLY A 580 1.19 3.94 7.57
C GLY A 580 0.36 2.68 7.74
N GLU A 581 -0.39 2.30 6.70
CA GLU A 581 -1.20 1.07 6.71
C GLU A 581 -0.32 -0.10 7.15
N LEU A 582 -0.56 -0.61 8.37
CA LEU A 582 0.01 -1.86 8.82
C LEU A 582 -0.69 -2.94 8.00
N ASP A 583 -0.10 -3.33 6.88
CA ASP A 583 -0.67 -4.38 6.06
C ASP A 583 -0.60 -5.71 6.84
N PRO A 584 -1.75 -6.29 7.26
CA PRO A 584 -1.76 -7.54 8.00
C PRO A 584 -1.23 -8.71 7.19
N GLU A 585 -1.24 -8.63 5.86
CA GLU A 585 -0.74 -9.68 4.96
C GLU A 585 0.79 -9.66 4.84
N HIS A 586 1.43 -8.55 5.22
CA HIS A 586 2.86 -8.29 5.01
C HIS A 586 3.62 -7.91 6.30
N GLU A 587 3.17 -8.46 7.44
CA GLU A 587 3.79 -8.30 8.77
C GLU A 587 5.32 -8.58 8.77
N ARG A 588 5.78 -9.50 7.92
CA ARG A 588 7.21 -9.84 7.76
C ARG A 588 8.04 -8.74 7.09
N ASP A 589 7.43 -7.88 6.29
CA ASP A 589 8.14 -6.78 5.65
C ASP A 589 8.53 -5.73 6.69
N TYR A 590 7.73 -5.51 7.75
CA TYR A 590 8.08 -4.61 8.86
C TYR A 590 9.18 -5.14 9.80
N ILE A 591 9.47 -6.45 9.75
CA ILE A 591 10.52 -7.08 10.57
C ILE A 591 11.93 -6.72 10.06
N SER A 592 12.07 -6.27 8.81
CA SER A 592 13.39 -5.97 8.21
C SER A 592 13.66 -4.50 7.87
N TRP A 593 12.80 -3.56 8.25
CA TRP A 593 13.03 -2.13 7.98
C TRP A 593 13.95 -1.51 9.04
N GLU A 594 15.25 -1.48 8.80
CA GLU A 594 16.07 -0.38 9.32
C GLU A 594 15.95 0.77 8.31
N ASP A 595 14.99 1.68 8.52
CA ASP A 595 15.06 2.97 7.85
C ASP A 595 16.13 3.86 8.51
N ASP A 596 16.57 4.91 7.81
CA ASP A 596 17.53 5.89 8.33
C ASP A 596 17.00 6.64 9.59
N GLU A 597 15.71 6.45 9.95
CA GLU A 597 15.04 7.02 11.14
C GLU A 597 14.92 6.04 12.34
N GLY A 598 15.24 4.75 12.16
CA GLY A 598 15.29 3.75 13.24
C GLY A 598 13.94 3.17 13.65
N VAL A 599 12.93 3.19 12.78
CA VAL A 599 11.58 2.64 13.00
C VAL A 599 11.48 1.21 12.45
N GLY A 600 12.44 0.37 12.82
CA GLY A 600 12.30 -1.08 12.70
C GLY A 600 11.57 -1.66 13.89
N LEU A 601 11.03 -2.88 13.77
CA LEU A 601 10.55 -3.65 14.91
C LEU A 601 11.72 -3.88 15.88
N ALA A 602 11.87 -2.97 16.85
CA ALA A 602 12.89 -3.12 17.88
C ALA A 602 12.63 -4.44 18.61
N GLU A 603 13.63 -5.32 18.61
CA GLU A 603 13.55 -6.63 19.22
C GLU A 603 13.07 -6.52 20.69
N GLY A 604 12.01 -7.25 21.04
CA GLY A 604 11.39 -7.19 22.37
C GLY A 604 10.47 -5.99 22.62
N SER A 605 10.11 -5.20 21.60
CA SER A 605 9.20 -4.05 21.73
C SER A 605 7.74 -4.43 22.00
N PRO A 606 6.91 -3.50 22.53
CA PRO A 606 5.46 -3.68 22.58
C PRO A 606 4.83 -3.95 21.20
N LEU A 607 5.40 -3.41 20.12
CA LEU A 607 4.90 -3.62 18.77
C LEU A 607 5.13 -5.06 18.29
N GLU A 608 6.33 -5.62 18.48
CA GLU A 608 6.62 -7.06 18.23
C GLU A 608 5.65 -7.95 19.02
N ALA A 609 5.40 -7.60 20.28
CA ALA A 609 4.48 -8.34 21.13
C ALA A 609 3.01 -8.28 20.68
N TRP A 610 2.57 -7.14 20.16
CA TRP A 610 1.22 -6.96 19.61
C TRP A 610 1.02 -7.81 18.35
N PHE A 611 2.01 -7.78 17.45
CA PHE A 611 2.07 -8.57 16.22
C PHE A 611 1.97 -10.07 16.49
N TYR A 612 2.88 -10.62 17.31
CA TYR A 612 2.81 -12.02 17.74
C TYR A 612 1.47 -12.40 18.37
N ALA A 613 0.93 -11.56 19.27
CA ALA A 613 -0.30 -11.86 19.97
C ALA A 613 -1.52 -11.93 19.02
N ARG A 614 -1.53 -11.14 17.94
CA ARG A 614 -2.60 -11.15 16.93
C ARG A 614 -2.76 -12.54 16.31
N GLU A 615 -1.65 -13.18 15.97
CA GLU A 615 -1.64 -14.53 15.39
C GLU A 615 -1.81 -15.64 16.44
N ALA A 616 -1.10 -15.52 17.57
CA ALA A 616 -1.01 -16.59 18.55
C ALA A 616 -2.21 -16.66 19.48
N ARG A 617 -2.87 -15.55 19.80
CA ARG A 617 -3.97 -15.52 20.78
C ARG A 617 -5.10 -16.50 20.46
N PRO A 618 -5.57 -16.68 19.20
CA PRO A 618 -6.51 -17.74 18.86
C PRO A 618 -6.05 -19.14 19.28
N LEU A 619 -4.75 -19.45 19.16
CA LEU A 619 -4.17 -20.73 19.57
C LEU A 619 -4.18 -20.92 21.09
N TRP A 620 -3.92 -19.85 21.85
CA TRP A 620 -4.01 -19.83 23.31
C TRP A 620 -5.45 -19.96 23.79
N ALA A 621 -6.39 -19.23 23.19
CA ALA A 621 -7.81 -19.31 23.50
C ALA A 621 -8.39 -20.70 23.21
N ALA A 622 -7.96 -21.34 22.11
CA ALA A 622 -8.33 -22.71 21.76
C ALA A 622 -7.74 -23.77 22.70
N THR A 623 -6.72 -23.43 23.51
CA THR A 623 -6.08 -24.36 24.43
C THR A 623 -6.74 -24.30 25.81
N PRO A 624 -7.42 -25.38 26.26
CA PRO A 624 -8.21 -25.34 27.49
C PRO A 624 -7.40 -24.90 28.72
N GLY A 625 -7.83 -23.81 29.34
CA GLY A 625 -7.22 -23.28 30.57
C GLY A 625 -5.90 -22.52 30.38
N ALA A 626 -5.37 -22.36 29.15
CA ALA A 626 -4.09 -21.71 28.91
C ALA A 626 -4.10 -20.22 29.29
N LEU A 627 -5.12 -19.46 28.87
CA LEU A 627 -5.22 -18.03 29.21
C LEU A 627 -5.40 -17.79 30.73
N PRO A 628 -6.30 -18.50 31.45
CA PRO A 628 -6.34 -18.43 32.92
C PRO A 628 -5.02 -18.83 33.60
N TRP A 629 -4.33 -19.84 33.07
CA TRP A 629 -3.03 -20.29 33.59
C TRP A 629 -1.94 -19.23 33.40
N LEU A 630 -1.94 -18.54 32.25
CA LEU A 630 -1.05 -17.41 31.95
C LEU A 630 -1.33 -16.23 32.88
N ALA A 631 -2.60 -15.84 33.04
CA ALA A 631 -3.00 -14.73 33.90
C ALA A 631 -2.55 -14.92 35.36
N ALA A 632 -2.56 -16.16 35.86
CA ALA A 632 -2.09 -16.48 37.21
C ALA A 632 -0.57 -16.32 37.41
N ARG A 633 0.22 -16.24 36.32
CA ARG A 633 1.70 -16.23 36.34
C ARG A 633 2.31 -14.92 35.84
N ALA A 634 1.66 -14.27 34.88
CA ALA A 634 2.15 -13.01 34.31
C ALA A 634 2.05 -11.83 35.29
N GLY A 635 1.18 -11.89 36.31
CA GLY A 635 0.84 -10.72 37.12
C GLY A 635 -0.02 -9.73 36.32
N SER A 636 -0.49 -8.63 36.96
CA SER A 636 -1.23 -7.59 36.24
C SER A 636 -0.38 -7.02 35.08
N PRO A 637 -1.00 -6.69 33.93
CA PRO A 637 -0.27 -6.12 32.80
C PRO A 637 0.50 -4.85 33.24
N PRO A 638 1.69 -4.59 32.70
CA PRO A 638 2.35 -3.30 32.91
C PRO A 638 1.45 -2.19 32.33
N ASP A 639 1.19 -1.17 33.16
CA ASP A 639 0.43 0.04 32.79
C ASP A 639 1.08 0.80 31.62
#